data_AF-A0A1Q3CZ41-F1
#
_entry.id   AF-A0A1Q3CZ41-F1
#
_cell.length_a   1.000
_cell.length_b   1.000
_cell.length_c   1.000
_cell.angle_alpha   90.00
_cell.angle_beta   90.00
_cell.angle_gamma   90.00
#
_symmetry.space_group_name_H-M   'P 1'
#
loop_
_entity.id
_entity.type
_entity.pdbx_description
1 polymer ?
#
loop_
_entity_poly.entity_id
_entity_poly.type
_entity_poly.pdbx_seq_one_letter_code
_entity_poly.pdbx_strand_id
1 'polypeptide(L)'
;MNTIAFFANSSMKPSCRFLITRRRAPFLGFPPPPKYHHLHHHHHTLTIKNPPIFRFNNDPFRALASNPVINNTDRPICVFNSGIGQSGLILRPYSAVNTTNNILNNRVGSFAVVSSLVLRVRCFSTSVETRVNEKNFERIYVQNGLSSAKPLVVERIDKDENIVGEEDSRIEINKDGESATEEKLEGGVDNREESDIEKEAWRLLRDAVVMYCGSPVGTVAANDPGDKQPLNYDQVFIRDFVPSALAFLLKGEGDIVRNFLLHTLQLQSWEKTVDCYSPGQGLMPASFKVRTVPLDNNKFEEVLDPDFGESAIGRVAPVDSGLWWIILLRAYGKITGDYALQERVDVQTGIKLIINLCLADGFDMFPSLLVTDGSCMIDRRMGIHGHPLEIQSLFYSALRCSREMLTVNDGSKNLVRAINNRLSALSFHIREYYWVDMKKINEIYRYKTEEYSLDATNKFNIYPEQIPLWLMDWIPEEGGYLIGNLQPAHMDFRFFTLGNLWSIVSSLGTPKQNVSILNLIEAKWDDLIGNMPLKICYPAVENEEWRIITGSDPKNTSWSYHNGGSWPSLLWQFTLACMKMGRIDLAQKAVALAEKRLLADRWPEYYDTRTGKYIGKQSRLFQTWTIAGFLTSKMLIENPEMASLLIWEEDYELLEICVCALSKSGRKKCSRGAAKSQILV
;
A
#
# COMPACT_ATOMS: atom_id res chain seq x y z
N MET A 1 49.52 25.09 25.53
CA MET A 1 50.92 24.65 25.30
C MET A 1 50.83 23.21 24.83
N ASN A 2 50.78 22.90 23.53
CA ASN A 2 51.74 23.18 22.44
C ASN A 2 52.94 22.19 22.55
N THR A 3 53.32 21.41 21.51
CA THR A 3 52.81 21.37 20.12
C THR A 3 53.12 20.05 19.38
N ILE A 4 52.15 19.60 18.58
CA ILE A 4 52.21 18.97 17.23
C ILE A 4 53.57 18.46 16.69
N ALA A 5 53.58 17.21 16.20
CA ALA A 5 54.30 16.78 14.99
C ALA A 5 53.62 15.53 14.36
N PHE A 6 53.72 15.35 13.03
CA PHE A 6 53.11 14.26 12.24
C PHE A 6 54.17 13.44 11.45
N PHE A 7 53.72 12.49 10.62
CA PHE A 7 54.44 11.59 9.66
C PHE A 7 54.72 10.15 10.16
N ALA A 8 54.64 9.08 9.34
CA ALA A 8 53.89 8.83 8.09
C ALA A 8 53.87 7.31 7.73
N ASN A 9 52.91 6.88 6.91
CA ASN A 9 52.88 5.70 6.02
C ASN A 9 53.77 4.46 6.30
N SER A 10 53.15 3.33 6.66
CA SER A 10 53.34 2.05 5.94
C SER A 10 52.33 0.98 6.40
N SER A 11 51.62 0.34 5.47
CA SER A 11 50.73 -0.81 5.73
C SER A 11 50.93 -1.92 4.68
N MET A 12 52.13 -2.48 4.65
CA MET A 12 52.42 -3.68 3.84
C MET A 12 51.60 -4.88 4.32
N LYS A 13 50.96 -5.61 3.39
CA LYS A 13 50.36 -6.93 3.66
C LYS A 13 51.43 -8.02 3.71
N PRO A 14 51.44 -8.90 4.71
CA PRO A 14 51.97 -10.26 4.60
C PRO A 14 50.82 -11.26 4.38
N SER A 15 51.03 -12.25 3.51
CA SER A 15 50.03 -13.28 3.20
C SER A 15 50.57 -14.71 3.35
N CYS A 16 50.07 -15.44 4.36
CA CYS A 16 50.08 -16.91 4.41
C CYS A 16 48.70 -17.35 4.93
N ARG A 17 47.90 -18.19 4.26
CA ARG A 17 48.15 -19.55 3.74
C ARG A 17 48.62 -20.54 4.80
N PHE A 18 47.66 -21.26 5.37
CA PHE A 18 47.81 -22.68 5.69
C PHE A 18 46.67 -23.47 5.03
N LEU A 19 46.98 -24.66 4.51
CA LEU A 19 46.07 -25.56 3.80
C LEU A 19 46.26 -26.97 4.34
N ILE A 20 45.21 -27.56 4.90
CA ILE A 20 45.11 -28.99 5.23
C ILE A 20 43.73 -29.47 4.76
N THR A 21 43.53 -29.78 3.49
CA THR A 21 43.74 -31.12 2.89
C THR A 21 42.99 -32.26 3.59
N ARG A 22 41.90 -32.73 2.97
CA ARG A 22 41.41 -34.11 3.10
C ARG A 22 41.05 -34.66 1.73
N ARG A 23 41.39 -35.94 1.47
CA ARG A 23 41.18 -36.63 0.18
C ARG A 23 39.88 -37.44 0.16
N ARG A 24 39.53 -37.97 -1.01
CA ARG A 24 38.24 -38.57 -1.41
C ARG A 24 38.03 -40.02 -0.92
N ALA A 25 36.81 -40.34 -0.48
CA ALA A 25 35.97 -41.52 -0.84
C ALA A 25 36.54 -42.96 -0.59
N PRO A 26 35.80 -44.09 -0.84
CA PRO A 26 34.40 -44.26 -1.30
C PRO A 26 33.54 -45.37 -0.58
N PHE A 27 32.29 -45.52 -1.05
CA PHE A 27 31.39 -46.71 -1.06
C PHE A 27 30.68 -47.31 0.21
N LEU A 28 29.36 -47.53 0.02
CA LEU A 28 28.44 -48.62 0.47
C LEU A 28 28.59 -49.34 1.83
N GLY A 29 27.47 -49.45 2.57
CA GLY A 29 27.20 -50.58 3.50
C GLY A 29 26.24 -50.28 4.67
N PHE A 30 25.17 -51.08 4.84
CA PHE A 30 24.34 -51.14 6.06
C PHE A 30 24.76 -52.33 6.95
N PRO A 31 24.78 -52.17 8.29
CA PRO A 31 24.41 -53.25 9.21
C PRO A 31 23.38 -52.82 10.31
N PRO A 32 22.81 -53.77 11.08
CA PRO A 32 21.64 -53.54 11.97
C PRO A 32 21.98 -53.30 13.46
N PRO A 33 20.99 -52.96 14.32
CA PRO A 33 21.19 -52.73 15.76
C PRO A 33 21.35 -54.03 16.61
N PRO A 34 21.98 -53.95 17.79
CA PRO A 34 22.27 -55.08 18.68
C PRO A 34 21.07 -55.54 19.54
N LYS A 35 21.24 -56.66 20.28
CA LYS A 35 20.18 -57.35 21.03
C LYS A 35 20.62 -57.82 22.43
N TYR A 36 19.71 -57.64 23.41
CA TYR A 36 19.47 -58.39 24.66
C TYR A 36 20.53 -58.56 25.76
N HIS A 37 20.07 -58.39 27.01
CA HIS A 37 20.11 -59.30 28.19
C HIS A 37 19.36 -58.57 29.36
N HIS A 38 18.74 -59.16 30.40
CA HIS A 38 18.35 -60.54 30.73
C HIS A 38 17.26 -60.53 31.85
N LEU A 39 16.33 -61.52 31.87
CA LEU A 39 15.54 -62.02 33.04
C LEU A 39 14.57 -61.03 33.76
N HIS A 40 13.35 -61.41 34.19
CA HIS A 40 12.99 -62.58 35.01
C HIS A 40 11.56 -63.16 34.75
N HIS A 41 11.20 -64.25 35.45
CA HIS A 41 9.97 -65.06 35.31
C HIS A 41 8.69 -64.45 35.93
N HIS A 42 7.50 -64.76 35.35
CA HIS A 42 6.58 -65.79 35.89
C HIS A 42 5.46 -66.21 34.89
N HIS A 43 4.74 -67.29 35.20
CA HIS A 43 3.77 -67.99 34.33
C HIS A 43 2.33 -67.46 34.46
N HIS A 44 1.50 -67.60 33.40
CA HIS A 44 0.33 -68.52 33.43
C HIS A 44 -0.23 -68.85 32.03
N THR A 45 -0.69 -70.11 31.87
CA THR A 45 -1.60 -70.73 30.86
C THR A 45 -2.21 -69.84 29.74
N LEU A 46 -1.97 -70.12 28.44
CA LEU A 46 -2.73 -71.04 27.55
C LEU A 46 -4.23 -70.66 27.38
N THR A 47 -4.81 -70.53 26.17
CA THR A 47 -4.90 -71.57 25.11
C THR A 47 -5.27 -70.98 23.71
N ILE A 48 -4.42 -71.21 22.69
CA ILE A 48 -4.67 -71.82 21.35
C ILE A 48 -6.09 -71.64 20.73
N LYS A 49 -6.30 -71.18 19.47
CA LYS A 49 -5.93 -71.84 18.18
C LYS A 49 -5.87 -70.87 16.96
N ASN A 50 -5.46 -71.38 15.78
CA ASN A 50 -5.01 -70.60 14.60
C ASN A 50 -5.89 -70.82 13.32
N PRO A 51 -5.61 -70.17 12.15
CA PRO A 51 -6.57 -69.96 11.04
C PRO A 51 -6.47 -70.99 9.90
N PRO A 52 -7.02 -70.67 8.71
CA PRO A 52 -6.32 -70.98 7.45
C PRO A 52 -6.17 -69.78 6.49
N ILE A 53 -5.48 -70.03 5.37
CA ILE A 53 -5.06 -69.10 4.30
C ILE A 53 -5.67 -69.60 2.97
N PHE A 54 -5.76 -68.76 1.90
CA PHE A 54 -5.36 -69.05 0.48
C PHE A 54 -6.19 -68.36 -0.65
N ARG A 55 -5.50 -67.46 -1.39
CA ARG A 55 -5.37 -67.31 -2.87
C ARG A 55 -6.57 -67.15 -3.85
N PHE A 56 -6.43 -66.08 -4.66
CA PHE A 56 -6.64 -65.93 -6.13
C PHE A 56 -8.03 -65.96 -6.82
N ASN A 57 -8.19 -64.97 -7.71
CA ASN A 57 -9.03 -64.77 -8.91
C ASN A 57 -10.11 -65.80 -9.30
N ASN A 58 -11.33 -65.30 -9.60
CA ASN A 58 -11.82 -65.11 -11.00
C ASN A 58 -13.21 -64.43 -11.07
N ASP A 59 -13.48 -63.73 -12.18
CA ASP A 59 -14.81 -63.35 -12.72
C ASP A 59 -15.62 -64.62 -13.12
N PRO A 60 -16.98 -64.63 -13.32
CA PRO A 60 -17.67 -63.68 -14.23
C PRO A 60 -19.21 -63.38 -14.11
N PHE A 61 -19.63 -62.26 -14.74
CA PHE A 61 -20.86 -62.00 -15.55
C PHE A 61 -22.34 -62.35 -15.13
N ARG A 62 -23.22 -61.32 -15.28
CA ARG A 62 -24.62 -61.33 -15.85
C ARG A 62 -25.79 -61.95 -15.03
N ALA A 63 -27.09 -61.61 -15.22
CA ALA A 63 -27.82 -60.58 -16.02
C ALA A 63 -29.31 -60.45 -15.59
N LEU A 64 -30.07 -59.57 -16.29
CA LEU A 64 -31.56 -59.47 -16.41
C LEU A 64 -32.29 -58.84 -15.21
N ALA A 65 -33.43 -58.13 -15.35
CA ALA A 65 -34.24 -57.75 -16.53
C ALA A 65 -34.79 -56.30 -16.33
N SER A 66 -35.63 -55.64 -17.16
CA SER A 66 -36.33 -55.94 -18.43
C SER A 66 -36.67 -54.61 -19.18
N ASN A 67 -37.36 -54.69 -20.32
CA ASN A 67 -37.90 -53.57 -21.15
C ASN A 67 -39.47 -53.71 -21.24
N PRO A 68 -40.32 -52.86 -21.91
CA PRO A 68 -40.12 -52.40 -23.31
C PRO A 68 -40.82 -51.09 -23.84
N VAL A 69 -40.40 -50.66 -25.06
CA VAL A 69 -41.26 -50.14 -26.20
C VAL A 69 -41.90 -48.72 -26.07
N ILE A 70 -41.84 -47.80 -27.06
CA ILE A 70 -41.32 -47.82 -28.44
C ILE A 70 -40.91 -46.41 -28.97
N ASN A 71 -39.91 -46.35 -29.87
CA ASN A 71 -39.59 -45.41 -31.00
C ASN A 71 -39.90 -43.88 -30.89
N ASN A 72 -39.16 -42.93 -31.47
CA ASN A 72 -37.98 -42.82 -32.38
C ASN A 72 -37.65 -41.28 -32.48
N THR A 73 -36.68 -40.65 -33.18
CA THR A 73 -35.45 -40.92 -34.01
C THR A 73 -34.84 -39.51 -34.27
N ASP A 74 -33.54 -39.27 -34.50
CA ASP A 74 -32.30 -40.04 -34.35
C ASP A 74 -31.13 -39.00 -34.35
N ARG A 75 -30.20 -39.01 -33.38
CA ARG A 75 -28.88 -39.69 -33.39
C ARG A 75 -27.68 -38.80 -33.84
N PRO A 76 -26.42 -39.17 -33.47
CA PRO A 76 -25.49 -38.17 -32.93
C PRO A 76 -24.08 -38.27 -33.56
N ILE A 77 -23.04 -37.89 -32.83
CA ILE A 77 -21.94 -38.82 -32.46
C ILE A 77 -21.25 -38.35 -31.17
N CYS A 78 -20.71 -39.28 -30.39
CA CYS A 78 -20.00 -39.00 -29.14
C CYS A 78 -18.61 -39.67 -29.11
N VAL A 79 -17.64 -38.91 -28.61
CA VAL A 79 -16.34 -39.22 -27.99
C VAL A 79 -16.05 -40.71 -27.68
N PHE A 80 -14.85 -41.22 -28.02
CA PHE A 80 -13.82 -41.70 -27.05
C PHE A 80 -12.50 -42.13 -27.74
N ASN A 81 -11.54 -42.70 -26.98
CA ASN A 81 -10.14 -42.27 -27.03
C ASN A 81 -9.10 -43.44 -27.07
N SER A 82 -7.84 -43.07 -27.32
CA SER A 82 -6.57 -43.78 -27.04
C SER A 82 -6.05 -44.87 -28.01
N GLY A 83 -4.73 -44.83 -28.23
CA GLY A 83 -3.92 -45.82 -28.96
C GLY A 83 -2.46 -45.36 -29.03
N ILE A 84 -1.50 -46.21 -28.65
CA ILE A 84 -0.06 -45.88 -28.58
C ILE A 84 0.67 -46.40 -29.82
N GLY A 85 1.60 -45.61 -30.39
CA GLY A 85 2.50 -46.05 -31.46
C GLY A 85 3.72 -45.13 -31.61
N GLN A 86 4.91 -45.71 -31.85
CA GLN A 86 6.17 -44.97 -32.04
C GLN A 86 6.62 -44.93 -33.51
N SER A 87 7.38 -43.87 -33.83
CA SER A 87 8.45 -43.81 -34.86
C SER A 87 8.15 -44.24 -36.30
N GLY A 88 8.24 -43.28 -37.24
CA GLY A 88 8.38 -43.52 -38.68
C GLY A 88 8.86 -42.27 -39.42
N LEU A 89 9.96 -42.36 -40.16
CA LEU A 89 10.48 -41.30 -41.03
C LEU A 89 9.98 -41.52 -42.49
N ILE A 90 9.85 -40.43 -43.26
CA ILE A 90 10.45 -40.21 -44.62
C ILE A 90 9.70 -39.12 -45.43
N LEU A 91 10.35 -37.96 -45.54
CA LEU A 91 10.58 -37.08 -46.70
C LEU A 91 9.59 -36.93 -47.90
N ARG A 92 9.50 -35.65 -48.34
CA ARG A 92 9.38 -35.12 -49.73
C ARG A 92 7.98 -35.12 -50.41
N PRO A 93 7.78 -34.33 -51.50
CA PRO A 93 8.75 -33.51 -52.26
C PRO A 93 8.42 -31.99 -52.37
N TYR A 94 9.42 -31.23 -52.86
CA TYR A 94 9.27 -29.88 -53.44
C TYR A 94 8.93 -29.97 -54.94
N SER A 95 8.21 -28.98 -55.46
CA SER A 95 8.26 -28.55 -56.88
C SER A 95 7.99 -27.04 -56.96
N ALA A 96 8.68 -26.33 -57.86
CA ALA A 96 8.56 -24.88 -58.05
C ALA A 96 8.81 -24.50 -59.52
N VAL A 97 8.25 -23.38 -59.99
CA VAL A 97 8.38 -22.90 -61.38
C VAL A 97 8.48 -21.36 -61.43
N ASN A 98 9.69 -20.87 -61.72
CA ASN A 98 10.07 -19.75 -62.60
C ASN A 98 9.52 -18.32 -62.34
N THR A 99 10.25 -17.21 -62.57
CA THR A 99 11.61 -16.92 -63.14
C THR A 99 12.05 -15.51 -62.67
N THR A 100 13.22 -14.88 -62.96
CA THR A 100 14.34 -15.06 -63.93
C THR A 100 15.59 -14.32 -63.41
N ASN A 101 16.80 -14.68 -63.89
CA ASN A 101 18.02 -13.84 -64.08
C ASN A 101 18.60 -13.03 -62.88
N ASN A 102 19.90 -12.97 -62.57
CA ASN A 102 21.17 -13.46 -63.16
C ASN A 102 22.18 -13.72 -62.00
N ILE A 103 23.00 -14.80 -61.96
CA ILE A 103 24.33 -14.97 -62.62
C ILE A 103 25.36 -13.92 -62.14
N LEU A 104 26.53 -14.23 -61.53
CA LEU A 104 27.18 -15.50 -61.13
C LEU A 104 28.37 -15.25 -60.15
N ASN A 105 28.65 -16.12 -59.16
CA ASN A 105 29.99 -16.75 -58.89
C ASN A 105 30.15 -17.43 -57.50
N ASN A 106 30.77 -18.63 -57.52
CA ASN A 106 31.85 -19.19 -56.67
C ASN A 106 32.07 -18.71 -55.20
N ARG A 107 32.40 -19.57 -54.22
CA ARG A 107 32.49 -21.07 -54.14
C ARG A 107 32.74 -21.54 -52.70
N VAL A 108 32.25 -22.74 -52.34
CA VAL A 108 32.73 -23.66 -51.26
C VAL A 108 32.66 -23.13 -49.81
N GLY A 109 32.38 -24.02 -48.84
CA GLY A 109 32.84 -23.79 -47.45
C GLY A 109 31.94 -24.17 -46.27
N SER A 110 31.03 -25.15 -46.37
CA SER A 110 30.32 -25.64 -45.18
C SER A 110 31.28 -26.30 -44.19
N PHE A 111 31.24 -25.92 -42.91
CA PHE A 111 31.32 -26.85 -41.78
C PHE A 111 30.82 -26.19 -40.49
N ALA A 112 30.07 -26.95 -39.69
CA ALA A 112 29.75 -26.60 -38.30
C ALA A 112 30.69 -27.35 -37.36
N VAL A 113 30.96 -26.82 -36.16
CA VAL A 113 31.28 -27.62 -34.97
C VAL A 113 31.12 -26.79 -33.69
N VAL A 114 30.79 -27.48 -32.59
CA VAL A 114 30.65 -26.97 -31.23
C VAL A 114 32.02 -26.73 -30.58
N SER A 115 32.22 -25.60 -29.91
CA SER A 115 32.93 -25.54 -28.61
C SER A 115 32.74 -24.20 -27.91
N SER A 116 32.80 -24.23 -26.58
CA SER A 116 33.08 -23.06 -25.76
C SER A 116 34.54 -22.61 -25.89
N LEU A 117 34.80 -21.29 -25.79
CA LEU A 117 35.92 -20.75 -25.02
C LEU A 117 35.75 -19.27 -24.67
N VAL A 118 36.47 -18.84 -23.63
CA VAL A 118 36.54 -17.49 -23.06
C VAL A 118 37.14 -16.47 -24.05
N LEU A 119 36.52 -15.27 -24.15
CA LEU A 119 37.17 -14.08 -24.72
C LEU A 119 37.11 -12.86 -23.80
N ARG A 120 38.21 -12.71 -23.05
CA ARG A 120 38.95 -11.47 -22.77
C ARG A 120 38.17 -10.13 -22.76
N VAL A 121 38.08 -9.56 -21.56
CA VAL A 121 38.03 -8.11 -21.36
C VAL A 121 39.18 -7.44 -22.13
N ARG A 122 38.88 -6.39 -22.90
CA ARG A 122 39.86 -5.44 -23.43
C ARG A 122 39.54 -4.06 -22.87
N CYS A 123 40.35 -3.62 -21.91
CA CYS A 123 40.34 -2.22 -21.49
C CYS A 123 40.93 -1.36 -22.62
N PHE A 124 40.24 -0.31 -23.03
CA PHE A 124 40.85 0.83 -23.69
C PHE A 124 40.61 2.06 -22.82
N SER A 125 41.68 2.56 -22.21
CA SER A 125 41.72 3.88 -21.60
C SER A 125 42.20 4.88 -22.64
N THR A 126 41.55 6.04 -22.71
CA THR A 126 42.01 7.18 -23.51
C THR A 126 42.04 8.42 -22.62
N SER A 127 43.22 8.76 -22.14
CA SER A 127 43.49 9.96 -21.35
C SER A 127 43.59 11.21 -22.24
N VAL A 128 42.86 12.28 -21.89
CA VAL A 128 43.10 13.62 -22.43
C VAL A 128 43.00 14.65 -21.29
N GLU A 129 44.15 15.21 -20.94
CA GLU A 129 44.32 16.44 -20.16
C GLU A 129 44.00 17.68 -21.04
N THR A 130 43.70 18.89 -20.56
CA THR A 130 43.41 19.48 -19.23
C THR A 130 42.72 20.83 -19.50
N ARG A 131 42.00 21.41 -18.52
CA ARG A 131 42.09 22.85 -18.17
C ARG A 131 41.37 23.19 -16.88
N VAL A 132 41.85 24.25 -16.23
CA VAL A 132 41.49 24.69 -14.88
C VAL A 132 40.39 25.76 -14.93
N ASN A 133 39.42 25.67 -14.00
CA ASN A 133 39.01 26.85 -13.26
C ASN A 133 38.43 26.46 -11.88
N GLU A 134 39.15 26.78 -10.81
CA GLU A 134 38.65 26.66 -9.44
C GLU A 134 37.89 27.93 -9.05
N LYS A 135 36.76 27.81 -8.32
CA LYS A 135 36.50 28.56 -7.07
C LYS A 135 35.12 28.28 -6.45
N ASN A 136 35.04 28.60 -5.16
CA ASN A 136 33.85 28.86 -4.35
C ASN A 136 32.87 27.70 -4.10
N PHE A 137 33.15 26.91 -3.06
CA PHE A 137 32.13 26.51 -2.07
C PHE A 137 32.79 26.41 -0.69
N GLU A 138 32.84 27.52 0.04
CA GLU A 138 33.30 27.52 1.43
C GLU A 138 32.17 27.05 2.37
N ARG A 139 32.50 26.12 3.28
CA ARG A 139 31.65 25.79 4.43
C ARG A 139 31.85 26.87 5.49
N ILE A 140 30.77 27.56 5.89
CA ILE A 140 30.79 28.50 7.01
C ILE A 140 30.00 27.91 8.19
N TYR A 141 30.73 27.49 9.22
CA TYR A 141 30.21 27.40 10.58
C TYR A 141 30.21 28.82 11.18
N VAL A 142 29.14 29.20 11.88
CA VAL A 142 29.18 30.29 12.88
C VAL A 142 28.44 29.82 14.13
N GLN A 143 29.04 30.06 15.30
CA GLN A 143 28.48 29.74 16.61
C GLN A 143 28.78 30.88 17.59
N ASN A 144 27.87 31.13 18.53
CA ASN A 144 27.91 32.11 19.64
C ASN A 144 27.80 33.61 19.27
N GLY A 145 27.29 34.43 20.21
CA GLY A 145 27.59 35.88 20.21
C GLY A 145 26.59 36.89 20.80
N LEU A 146 25.86 36.58 21.88
CA LEU A 146 24.96 37.51 22.59
C LEU A 146 25.54 38.94 22.83
N SER A 147 24.82 40.01 22.46
CA SER A 147 24.84 41.34 23.15
C SER A 147 23.73 42.33 22.72
N SER A 148 22.71 42.44 23.56
CA SER A 148 22.14 43.67 24.16
C SER A 148 21.98 44.99 23.35
N ALA A 149 20.74 45.33 22.94
CA ALA A 149 20.20 46.72 22.95
C ALA A 149 18.65 46.78 22.80
N LYS A 150 17.98 47.56 23.65
CA LYS A 150 16.56 48.02 23.62
C LYS A 150 16.35 49.03 24.77
N PRO A 151 15.26 49.83 24.83
CA PRO A 151 14.27 50.17 23.80
C PRO A 151 14.12 51.72 23.61
N LEU A 152 13.14 52.17 22.82
CA LEU A 152 12.49 53.48 22.97
C LEU A 152 11.04 53.41 22.45
N VAL A 153 10.19 54.35 22.90
CA VAL A 153 8.71 54.43 22.73
C VAL A 153 8.35 55.92 22.49
N VAL A 154 7.06 56.29 22.39
CA VAL A 154 6.49 57.68 22.34
C VAL A 154 6.50 58.30 20.92
N GLU A 155 5.43 58.89 20.34
CA GLU A 155 3.99 59.02 20.71
C GLU A 155 3.07 59.24 19.48
N ARG A 156 1.76 59.52 19.70
CA ARG A 156 0.77 59.96 18.69
C ARG A 156 0.55 61.47 18.72
N ILE A 157 0.13 62.08 17.60
CA ILE A 157 -0.66 63.33 17.53
C ILE A 157 -1.70 63.19 16.38
N ASP A 158 -2.88 63.81 16.52
CA ASP A 158 -4.06 63.67 15.64
C ASP A 158 -4.34 64.91 14.73
N LYS A 159 -5.35 64.78 13.84
CA LYS A 159 -6.11 65.83 13.09
C LYS A 159 -5.39 66.51 11.90
N ASP A 160 -6.07 66.96 10.83
CA ASP A 160 -7.34 67.72 10.76
C ASP A 160 -8.34 67.32 9.63
N GLU A 161 -9.44 68.06 9.51
CA GLU A 161 -10.71 67.70 8.83
C GLU A 161 -10.94 68.34 7.42
N ASN A 162 -11.97 67.83 6.69
CA ASN A 162 -12.91 68.49 5.74
C ASN A 162 -13.39 67.46 4.66
N ILE A 163 -14.62 67.38 4.14
CA ILE A 163 -16.04 67.69 4.47
C ILE A 163 -16.86 67.39 3.16
N VAL A 164 -18.20 67.27 3.22
CA VAL A 164 -19.17 66.91 2.14
C VAL A 164 -19.22 65.40 1.78
N GLY A 165 -20.38 64.72 1.79
CA GLY A 165 -21.71 65.12 2.28
C GLY A 165 -22.84 64.17 1.84
N GLU A 166 -23.86 64.00 2.71
CA GLU A 166 -25.24 63.46 2.48
C GLU A 166 -25.37 62.03 1.88
N GLU A 167 -26.42 61.24 2.15
CA GLU A 167 -27.74 61.52 2.78
C GLU A 167 -28.18 60.36 3.72
N ASP A 168 -29.17 60.60 4.59
CA ASP A 168 -29.59 59.71 5.70
C ASP A 168 -30.59 58.62 5.26
N SER A 169 -30.57 57.45 5.92
CA SER A 169 -31.82 56.69 6.18
C SER A 169 -31.69 55.87 7.46
N ARG A 170 -32.53 56.19 8.45
CA ARG A 170 -32.58 55.56 9.78
C ARG A 170 -33.97 55.03 10.07
N ILE A 171 -34.05 53.88 10.75
CA ILE A 171 -35.07 53.62 11.78
C ILE A 171 -34.34 52.93 12.96
N GLU A 172 -34.72 53.30 14.18
CA GLU A 172 -34.13 52.87 15.45
C GLU A 172 -34.57 51.43 15.80
N ILE A 173 -33.72 50.54 16.31
CA ILE A 173 -33.21 50.48 17.70
C ILE A 173 -34.34 50.61 18.74
N ASN A 174 -34.75 49.48 19.31
CA ASN A 174 -35.14 49.40 20.71
C ASN A 174 -34.04 48.65 21.47
N LYS A 175 -33.60 49.20 22.59
CA LYS A 175 -32.75 48.54 23.59
C LYS A 175 -33.48 48.58 24.92
N ASP A 176 -33.84 47.41 25.42
CA ASP A 176 -33.78 47.12 26.85
C ASP A 176 -32.79 45.97 27.01
N GLY A 177 -32.07 45.93 28.13
CA GLY A 177 -30.98 44.98 28.31
C GLY A 177 -30.85 44.52 29.75
N GLU A 178 -30.51 43.24 29.92
CA GLU A 178 -30.06 42.66 31.17
C GLU A 178 -28.82 41.78 30.93
N SER A 179 -28.12 41.43 32.01
CA SER A 179 -26.68 41.15 31.96
C SER A 179 -26.30 39.69 31.74
N ALA A 180 -25.46 39.48 30.73
CA ALA A 180 -24.33 38.54 30.68
C ALA A 180 -24.32 37.31 31.61
N THR A 181 -24.46 36.13 31.02
CA THR A 181 -23.70 34.93 31.40
C THR A 181 -23.07 34.33 30.15
N GLU A 182 -21.77 34.02 30.20
CA GLU A 182 -21.07 33.31 29.12
C GLU A 182 -21.46 31.82 29.17
N GLU A 183 -22.43 31.39 28.36
CA GLU A 183 -22.68 29.97 28.16
C GLU A 183 -21.52 29.34 27.38
N LYS A 184 -20.71 28.56 28.08
CA LYS A 184 -19.74 27.66 27.46
C LYS A 184 -20.49 26.66 26.58
N LEU A 185 -19.98 26.44 25.38
CA LEU A 185 -20.33 25.27 24.57
C LEU A 185 -19.72 24.01 25.20
N GLU A 186 -20.28 23.55 26.32
CA GLU A 186 -20.07 22.19 26.81
C GLU A 186 -20.80 21.24 25.86
N GLY A 187 -20.07 20.74 24.86
CA GLY A 187 -20.58 19.79 23.87
C GLY A 187 -21.06 18.52 24.57
N GLY A 188 -22.38 18.37 24.69
CA GLY A 188 -23.02 17.24 25.33
C GLY A 188 -22.74 15.95 24.57
N VAL A 189 -21.72 15.21 25.01
CA VAL A 189 -21.55 13.79 24.65
C VAL A 189 -22.74 13.05 25.25
N ASP A 190 -23.69 12.66 24.39
CA ASP A 190 -24.86 11.90 24.81
C ASP A 190 -24.39 10.59 25.44
N ASN A 191 -24.73 10.36 26.71
CA ASN A 191 -24.13 9.34 27.56
C ASN A 191 -24.73 7.95 27.30
N ARG A 192 -24.59 7.49 26.05
CA ARG A 192 -24.74 6.08 25.70
C ARG A 192 -23.73 5.25 26.50
N GLU A 193 -24.20 4.18 27.13
CA GLU A 193 -23.29 3.24 27.78
C GLU A 193 -22.44 2.49 26.72
N GLU A 194 -21.12 2.58 26.86
CA GLU A 194 -20.18 1.78 26.04
C GLU A 194 -20.47 0.28 26.24
N SER A 195 -20.57 -0.48 25.15
CA SER A 195 -20.76 -1.93 25.25
C SER A 195 -19.50 -2.63 25.79
N ASP A 196 -19.62 -3.85 26.30
CA ASP A 196 -18.49 -4.57 26.92
C ASP A 196 -17.34 -4.82 25.93
N ILE A 197 -17.64 -4.95 24.63
CA ILE A 197 -16.61 -5.03 23.58
C ILE A 197 -15.90 -3.68 23.34
N GLU A 198 -16.58 -2.55 23.53
CA GLU A 198 -15.97 -1.21 23.45
C GLU A 198 -15.11 -0.91 24.69
N LYS A 199 -15.61 -1.25 25.88
CA LYS A 199 -14.88 -1.15 27.15
C LYS A 199 -13.57 -1.95 27.09
N GLU A 200 -13.62 -3.20 26.61
CA GLU A 200 -12.44 -4.06 26.41
C GLU A 200 -11.52 -3.54 25.29
N ALA A 201 -12.07 -3.06 24.16
CA ALA A 201 -11.27 -2.48 23.09
C ALA A 201 -10.52 -1.22 23.54
N TRP A 202 -11.16 -0.33 24.30
CA TRP A 202 -10.52 0.86 24.87
C TRP A 202 -9.43 0.53 25.88
N ARG A 203 -9.64 -0.51 26.70
CA ARG A 203 -8.61 -1.02 27.61
C ARG A 203 -7.39 -1.51 26.81
N LEU A 204 -7.61 -2.39 25.84
CA LEU A 204 -6.53 -2.95 25.01
C LEU A 204 -5.78 -1.89 24.18
N LEU A 205 -6.48 -0.87 23.68
CA LEU A 205 -5.86 0.23 22.94
C LEU A 205 -4.98 1.11 23.85
N ARG A 206 -5.41 1.37 25.09
CA ARG A 206 -4.61 2.10 26.09
C ARG A 206 -3.43 1.26 26.60
N ASP A 207 -3.62 -0.05 26.78
CA ASP A 207 -2.55 -1.00 27.12
C ASP A 207 -1.51 -1.17 25.99
N ALA A 208 -1.79 -0.69 24.77
CA ALA A 208 -0.87 -0.69 23.63
C ALA A 208 -0.07 0.62 23.46
N VAL A 209 -0.30 1.64 24.30
CA VAL A 209 0.36 2.96 24.19
C VAL A 209 1.85 2.88 24.52
N VAL A 210 2.67 3.44 23.62
CA VAL A 210 4.12 3.59 23.79
C VAL A 210 4.44 4.95 24.39
N MET A 211 5.17 4.93 25.50
CA MET A 211 5.69 6.12 26.18
C MET A 211 7.14 6.38 25.77
N TYR A 212 7.52 7.66 25.66
CA TYR A 212 8.89 8.11 25.44
C TYR A 212 9.12 9.40 26.23
N CYS A 213 10.15 9.42 27.08
CA CYS A 213 10.48 10.54 27.97
C CYS A 213 9.30 11.03 28.83
N GLY A 214 8.37 10.12 29.19
CA GLY A 214 7.16 10.42 29.95
C GLY A 214 5.95 10.88 29.13
N SER A 215 6.08 11.07 27.82
CA SER A 215 4.99 11.43 26.91
C SER A 215 4.48 10.22 26.12
N PRO A 216 3.16 10.11 25.82
CA PRO A 216 2.67 9.10 24.89
C PRO A 216 3.04 9.52 23.44
N VAL A 217 3.58 8.60 22.65
CA VAL A 217 4.14 8.87 21.31
C VAL A 217 3.65 7.95 20.20
N GLY A 218 2.78 6.98 20.50
CA GLY A 218 2.25 6.04 19.52
C GLY A 218 1.63 4.81 20.18
N THR A 219 1.30 3.79 19.39
CA THR A 219 0.89 2.47 19.89
C THR A 219 1.69 1.36 19.20
N VAL A 220 2.01 0.27 19.91
CA VAL A 220 2.62 -0.93 19.29
C VAL A 220 1.68 -1.55 18.26
N ALA A 221 2.18 -2.29 17.27
CA ALA A 221 1.34 -2.96 16.28
C ALA A 221 0.53 -4.13 16.87
N ALA A 222 1.10 -4.90 17.80
CA ALA A 222 0.39 -5.91 18.56
C ALA A 222 0.90 -6.05 19.99
N ASN A 223 0.00 -6.35 20.93
CA ASN A 223 0.32 -6.66 22.33
C ASN A 223 -0.14 -8.08 22.67
N ASP A 224 0.38 -9.09 21.94
CA ASP A 224 0.03 -10.51 22.12
C ASP A 224 0.86 -11.15 23.24
N PRO A 225 0.27 -11.51 24.41
CA PRO A 225 1.01 -12.13 25.50
C PRO A 225 1.51 -13.55 25.19
N GLY A 226 1.07 -14.13 24.07
CA GLY A 226 1.54 -15.43 23.57
C GLY A 226 2.78 -15.33 22.66
N ASP A 227 3.08 -14.17 22.08
CA ASP A 227 4.21 -14.02 21.16
C ASP A 227 5.54 -13.91 21.91
N LYS A 228 6.37 -14.95 21.80
CA LYS A 228 7.69 -15.02 22.41
C LYS A 228 8.78 -14.31 21.61
N GLN A 229 8.48 -13.91 20.37
CA GLN A 229 9.38 -13.22 19.45
C GLN A 229 8.57 -12.25 18.57
N PRO A 230 8.21 -11.05 19.08
CA PRO A 230 7.36 -10.09 18.36
C PRO A 230 7.96 -9.58 17.03
N LEU A 231 9.24 -9.84 16.76
CA LEU A 231 10.03 -9.38 15.61
C LEU A 231 10.07 -7.85 15.52
N ASN A 232 9.09 -7.26 14.87
CA ASN A 232 8.88 -5.82 14.70
C ASN A 232 7.48 -5.36 15.14
N TYR A 233 6.59 -6.27 15.56
CA TYR A 233 5.22 -5.90 15.99
C TYR A 233 5.18 -5.22 17.38
N ASP A 234 6.32 -5.18 18.09
CA ASP A 234 6.55 -4.37 19.29
C ASP A 234 7.03 -2.94 18.99
N GLN A 235 6.96 -2.51 17.72
CA GLN A 235 7.26 -1.17 17.25
C GLN A 235 5.98 -0.38 16.94
N VAL A 236 6.10 0.95 16.91
CA VAL A 236 5.06 1.86 16.41
C VAL A 236 5.21 1.99 14.90
N PHE A 237 4.29 1.42 14.12
CA PHE A 237 4.23 1.63 12.66
C PHE A 237 3.42 2.89 12.34
N ILE A 238 3.83 3.62 11.29
CA ILE A 238 3.10 4.82 10.88
C ILE A 238 1.70 4.47 10.36
N ARG A 239 1.54 3.37 9.60
CA ARG A 239 0.24 2.94 9.08
C ARG A 239 -0.70 2.39 10.17
N ASP A 240 -0.20 1.58 11.10
CA ASP A 240 -0.98 0.98 12.19
C ASP A 240 -1.45 2.04 13.19
N PHE A 241 -0.67 3.10 13.40
CA PHE A 241 -1.06 4.19 14.31
C PHE A 241 -2.17 5.09 13.75
N VAL A 242 -2.43 5.13 12.44
CA VAL A 242 -3.51 6.00 11.88
C VAL A 242 -4.89 5.75 12.53
N PRO A 243 -5.43 4.52 12.60
CA PRO A 243 -6.68 4.26 13.32
C PRO A 243 -6.58 4.54 14.82
N SER A 244 -5.44 4.22 15.48
CA SER A 244 -5.25 4.56 16.91
C SER A 244 -5.38 6.06 17.13
N ALA A 245 -4.72 6.85 16.29
CA ALA A 245 -4.74 8.30 16.32
C ALA A 245 -6.13 8.88 16.07
N LEU A 246 -6.90 8.32 15.13
CA LEU A 246 -8.28 8.73 14.89
C LEU A 246 -9.18 8.41 16.10
N ALA A 247 -9.07 7.22 16.70
CA ALA A 247 -9.81 6.88 17.91
C ALA A 247 -9.49 7.84 19.07
N PHE A 248 -8.20 8.11 19.34
CA PHE A 248 -7.80 9.08 20.37
C PHE A 248 -8.28 10.51 20.07
N LEU A 249 -8.17 10.99 18.83
CA LEU A 249 -8.68 12.30 18.41
C LEU A 249 -10.20 12.42 18.61
N LEU A 250 -10.96 11.41 18.21
CA LEU A 250 -12.43 11.37 18.39
C LEU A 250 -12.85 11.25 19.87
N LYS A 251 -11.93 10.86 20.77
CA LYS A 251 -12.12 10.83 22.23
C LYS A 251 -11.64 12.12 22.92
N GLY A 252 -11.04 13.05 22.17
CA GLY A 252 -10.42 14.29 22.69
C GLY A 252 -8.98 14.12 23.22
N GLU A 253 -8.40 12.92 23.15
CA GLU A 253 -7.07 12.58 23.66
C GLU A 253 -5.95 12.95 22.65
N GLY A 254 -5.94 14.20 22.17
CA GLY A 254 -5.12 14.62 21.02
C GLY A 254 -3.59 14.63 21.19
N ASP A 255 -3.08 14.65 22.43
CA ASP A 255 -1.64 14.81 22.71
C ASP A 255 -0.77 13.68 22.15
N ILE A 256 -1.23 12.43 22.20
CA ILE A 256 -0.49 11.28 21.65
C ILE A 256 -0.23 11.45 20.14
N VAL A 257 -1.20 12.01 19.41
CA VAL A 257 -1.10 12.24 17.96
C VAL A 257 -0.17 13.42 17.66
N ARG A 258 -0.28 14.50 18.45
CA ARG A 258 0.62 15.65 18.37
C ARG A 258 2.08 15.25 18.59
N ASN A 259 2.34 14.42 19.60
CA ASN A 259 3.67 13.92 19.92
C ASN A 259 4.19 12.95 18.85
N PHE A 260 3.37 12.00 18.40
CA PHE A 260 3.70 11.11 17.27
C PHE A 260 4.11 11.90 16.02
N LEU A 261 3.32 12.89 15.62
CA LEU A 261 3.60 13.71 14.43
C LEU A 261 4.94 14.45 14.55
N LEU A 262 5.25 15.02 15.72
CA LEU A 262 6.50 15.75 15.97
C LEU A 262 7.72 14.82 16.10
N HIS A 263 7.61 13.66 16.74
CA HIS A 263 8.73 12.73 16.86
C HIS A 263 9.02 11.98 15.55
N THR A 264 8.00 11.58 14.78
CA THR A 264 8.23 11.01 13.44
C THR A 264 8.83 12.04 12.47
N LEU A 265 8.48 13.32 12.61
CA LEU A 265 9.15 14.43 11.89
C LEU A 265 10.61 14.62 12.33
N GLN A 266 10.93 14.47 13.62
CA GLN A 266 12.33 14.46 14.08
C GLN A 266 13.10 13.31 13.44
N LEU A 267 12.53 12.10 13.39
CA LEU A 267 13.13 10.95 12.70
C LEU A 267 13.33 11.20 11.20
N GLN A 268 12.41 11.93 10.53
CA GLN A 268 12.62 12.34 9.14
C GLN A 268 13.91 13.16 8.94
N SER A 269 14.35 13.94 9.93
CA SER A 269 15.59 14.72 9.83
C SER A 269 16.89 13.90 9.95
N TRP A 270 16.82 12.63 10.35
CA TRP A 270 18.00 11.80 10.60
C TRP A 270 18.75 11.44 9.30
N GLU A 271 20.06 11.22 9.44
CA GLU A 271 20.92 10.70 8.37
C GLU A 271 20.59 9.24 8.09
N LYS A 272 20.02 8.98 6.91
CA LYS A 272 19.63 7.65 6.44
C LYS A 272 20.74 7.09 5.57
N THR A 273 21.25 5.92 5.90
CA THR A 273 22.26 5.21 5.10
C THR A 273 21.92 3.73 4.99
N VAL A 274 21.81 3.26 3.75
CA VAL A 274 21.65 1.84 3.40
C VAL A 274 22.92 1.42 2.67
N ASP A 275 23.80 0.72 3.38
CA ASP A 275 25.17 0.36 2.99
C ASP A 275 26.03 1.57 2.54
N CYS A 276 25.92 1.99 1.27
CA CYS A 276 26.66 3.11 0.67
C CYS A 276 25.75 4.15 -0.02
N TYR A 277 24.44 4.14 0.26
CA TYR A 277 23.45 5.00 -0.38
C TYR A 277 22.58 5.70 0.68
N SER A 278 22.25 6.98 0.44
CA SER A 278 21.30 7.74 1.28
C SER A 278 19.97 7.92 0.57
N PRO A 279 18.86 7.40 1.12
CA PRO A 279 17.51 7.69 0.63
C PRO A 279 17.17 9.19 0.63
N GLY A 280 16.15 9.57 -0.14
CA GLY A 280 15.67 10.94 -0.23
C GLY A 280 15.28 11.51 1.13
N GLN A 281 15.64 12.79 1.39
CA GLN A 281 15.51 13.42 2.72
C GLN A 281 14.08 13.37 3.28
N GLY A 282 13.05 13.42 2.43
CA GLY A 282 11.65 13.37 2.84
C GLY A 282 11.12 12.00 3.25
N LEU A 283 11.91 10.92 3.17
CA LEU A 283 11.48 9.58 3.55
C LEU A 283 11.13 9.53 5.05
N MET A 284 9.89 9.15 5.36
CA MET A 284 9.47 8.79 6.71
C MET A 284 9.86 7.34 7.02
N PRO A 285 10.09 6.96 8.29
CA PRO A 285 10.31 5.56 8.65
C PRO A 285 9.03 4.74 8.47
N ALA A 286 9.17 3.42 8.32
CA ALA A 286 8.05 2.49 8.36
C ALA A 286 7.50 2.40 9.79
N SER A 287 8.43 2.27 10.74
CA SER A 287 8.20 2.09 12.16
C SER A 287 9.33 2.68 13.00
N PHE A 288 9.09 2.82 14.30
CA PHE A 288 10.13 3.11 15.28
C PHE A 288 9.89 2.41 16.61
N LYS A 289 10.95 2.22 17.39
CA LYS A 289 10.91 1.66 18.74
C LYS A 289 11.54 2.60 19.76
N VAL A 290 11.06 2.58 21.00
CA VAL A 290 11.78 3.17 22.13
C VAL A 290 12.78 2.14 22.65
N ARG A 291 14.07 2.51 22.68
CA ARG A 291 15.14 1.70 23.28
C ARG A 291 15.70 2.39 24.52
N THR A 292 15.82 1.65 25.62
CA THR A 292 16.50 2.10 26.84
C THR A 292 17.99 1.78 26.74
N VAL A 293 18.84 2.81 26.71
CA VAL A 293 20.30 2.71 26.61
C VAL A 293 20.92 3.00 27.99
N PRO A 294 21.87 2.19 28.49
CA PRO A 294 22.56 2.48 29.74
C PRO A 294 23.56 3.63 29.56
N LEU A 295 23.47 4.62 30.46
CA LEU A 295 24.46 5.67 30.68
C LEU A 295 25.36 5.31 31.86
N ASP A 296 26.56 5.88 31.91
CA ASP A 296 27.48 5.70 33.04
C ASP A 296 26.82 6.07 34.39
N ASN A 297 27.12 5.26 35.41
CA ASN A 297 26.61 5.36 36.79
C ASN A 297 25.10 5.08 36.95
N ASN A 298 24.64 3.92 36.47
CA ASN A 298 23.26 3.41 36.65
C ASN A 298 22.15 4.36 36.18
N LYS A 299 22.45 5.22 35.20
CA LYS A 299 21.44 6.03 34.51
C LYS A 299 21.00 5.31 33.23
N PHE A 300 19.82 5.66 32.76
CA PHE A 300 19.28 5.17 31.51
C PHE A 300 18.73 6.34 30.71
N GLU A 301 18.89 6.26 29.39
CA GLU A 301 18.34 7.22 28.43
C GLU A 301 17.41 6.46 27.48
N GLU A 302 16.27 7.07 27.15
CA GLU A 302 15.37 6.54 26.13
C GLU A 302 15.74 7.17 24.79
N VAL A 303 15.86 6.33 23.75
CA VAL A 303 16.22 6.75 22.40
C VAL A 303 15.22 6.16 21.40
N LEU A 304 14.78 6.96 20.43
CA LEU A 304 13.95 6.50 19.32
C LEU A 304 14.84 5.80 18.27
N ASP A 305 14.45 4.60 17.89
CA ASP A 305 15.15 3.71 16.96
C ASP A 305 14.26 3.45 15.74
N PRO A 306 14.46 4.17 14.62
CA PRO A 306 13.65 4.03 13.41
C PRO A 306 14.09 2.84 12.53
N ASP A 307 13.16 2.35 11.70
CA ASP A 307 13.47 1.53 10.50
C ASP A 307 12.91 2.24 9.26
N PHE A 308 13.78 2.69 8.35
CA PHE A 308 13.37 3.28 7.06
C PHE A 308 13.27 2.24 5.93
N GLY A 309 13.38 0.94 6.26
CA GLY A 309 13.37 -0.18 5.33
C GLY A 309 14.69 -0.95 5.30
N GLU A 310 15.74 -0.48 5.97
CA GLU A 310 17.04 -1.17 6.08
C GLU A 310 16.97 -2.48 6.87
N SER A 311 16.09 -2.57 7.86
CA SER A 311 15.85 -3.79 8.66
C SER A 311 14.62 -4.57 8.20
N ALA A 312 13.73 -3.95 7.41
CA ALA A 312 12.54 -4.57 6.87
C ALA A 312 12.83 -5.81 6.01
N ILE A 313 11.95 -6.82 6.10
CA ILE A 313 12.10 -8.10 5.39
C ILE A 313 12.01 -7.88 3.88
N GLY A 314 13.15 -7.99 3.19
CA GLY A 314 13.27 -7.74 1.74
C GLY A 314 13.73 -6.32 1.37
N ARG A 315 14.09 -5.49 2.35
CA ARG A 315 14.49 -4.08 2.18
C ARG A 315 13.46 -3.23 1.42
N VAL A 316 12.22 -3.30 1.90
CA VAL A 316 11.04 -2.68 1.29
C VAL A 316 10.91 -1.22 1.73
N ALA A 317 10.69 -0.31 0.76
CA ALA A 317 10.58 1.13 1.02
C ALA A 317 9.16 1.54 1.46
N PRO A 318 8.98 2.21 2.61
CA PRO A 318 7.67 2.60 3.15
C PRO A 318 7.11 3.88 2.51
N VAL A 319 6.75 3.80 1.22
CA VAL A 319 6.26 4.96 0.45
C VAL A 319 4.94 5.49 1.00
N ASP A 320 4.07 4.59 1.48
CA ASP A 320 2.80 4.93 2.15
C ASP A 320 2.97 5.83 3.37
N SER A 321 4.05 5.67 4.13
CA SER A 321 4.20 6.25 5.48
C SER A 321 4.40 7.77 5.44
N GLY A 322 5.02 8.31 4.38
CA GLY A 322 5.04 9.75 4.11
C GLY A 322 3.67 10.33 3.75
N LEU A 323 2.86 9.57 3.00
CA LEU A 323 1.53 9.99 2.59
C LEU A 323 0.57 9.98 3.79
N TRP A 324 0.64 8.94 4.62
CA TRP A 324 -0.12 8.80 5.86
C TRP A 324 0.20 9.90 6.89
N TRP A 325 1.47 10.27 7.07
CA TRP A 325 1.84 11.36 7.99
C TRP A 325 1.18 12.69 7.60
N ILE A 326 1.14 13.03 6.30
CA ILE A 326 0.47 14.24 5.80
C ILE A 326 -1.06 14.17 6.00
N ILE A 327 -1.67 13.00 5.73
CA ILE A 327 -3.12 12.79 5.92
C ILE A 327 -3.48 12.93 7.41
N LEU A 328 -2.66 12.35 8.31
CA LEU A 328 -2.88 12.41 9.76
C LEU A 328 -2.66 13.82 10.33
N LEU A 329 -1.67 14.58 9.82
CA LEU A 329 -1.46 15.97 10.18
C LEU A 329 -2.68 16.86 9.84
N ARG A 330 -3.35 16.61 8.70
CA ARG A 330 -4.62 17.26 8.38
C ARG A 330 -5.72 16.84 9.34
N ALA A 331 -5.88 15.55 9.60
CA ALA A 331 -6.90 15.02 10.50
C ALA A 331 -6.77 15.59 11.93
N TYR A 332 -5.54 15.71 12.43
CA TYR A 332 -5.23 16.37 13.71
C TYR A 332 -5.77 17.80 13.77
N GLY A 333 -5.36 18.68 12.85
CA GLY A 333 -5.78 20.09 12.87
C GLY A 333 -7.27 20.28 12.57
N LYS A 334 -7.88 19.35 11.82
CA LYS A 334 -9.32 19.34 11.55
C LYS A 334 -10.15 18.99 12.78
N ILE A 335 -9.79 17.95 13.54
CA ILE A 335 -10.56 17.51 14.72
C ILE A 335 -10.26 18.38 15.94
N THR A 336 -9.01 18.80 16.15
CA THR A 336 -8.61 19.60 17.34
C THR A 336 -8.81 21.11 17.19
N GLY A 337 -8.83 21.63 15.96
CA GLY A 337 -8.71 23.05 15.68
C GLY A 337 -7.29 23.62 15.86
N ASP A 338 -6.28 22.83 16.29
CA ASP A 338 -4.88 23.27 16.36
C ASP A 338 -4.23 23.25 14.97
N TYR A 339 -4.48 24.33 14.23
CA TYR A 339 -3.74 24.65 13.00
C TYR A 339 -2.34 25.20 13.27
N ALA A 340 -2.03 25.65 14.49
CA ALA A 340 -0.71 26.20 14.83
C ALA A 340 0.39 25.13 14.79
N LEU A 341 0.05 23.84 15.01
CA LEU A 341 0.95 22.72 14.71
C LEU A 341 1.35 22.69 13.21
N GLN A 342 0.41 22.91 12.30
CA GLN A 342 0.62 22.86 10.85
C GLN A 342 1.47 24.04 10.33
N GLU A 343 1.36 25.20 10.97
CA GLU A 343 2.09 26.42 10.61
C GLU A 343 3.58 26.40 11.01
N ARG A 344 4.01 25.49 11.90
CA ARG A 344 5.40 25.43 12.38
C ARG A 344 6.40 25.26 11.22
N VAL A 345 7.55 25.92 11.33
CA VAL A 345 8.59 25.91 10.29
C VAL A 345 9.16 24.50 10.03
N ASP A 346 9.28 23.66 11.06
CA ASP A 346 9.70 22.27 10.91
C ASP A 346 8.65 21.41 10.20
N VAL A 347 7.38 21.48 10.63
CA VAL A 347 6.24 20.79 10.01
C VAL A 347 6.05 21.22 8.54
N GLN A 348 6.07 22.52 8.28
CA GLN A 348 6.06 23.10 6.93
C GLN A 348 7.26 22.64 6.08
N THR A 349 8.39 22.30 6.68
CA THR A 349 9.56 21.76 5.97
C THR A 349 9.37 20.25 5.69
N GLY A 350 8.86 19.48 6.65
CA GLY A 350 8.57 18.06 6.48
C GLY A 350 7.58 17.78 5.34
N ILE A 351 6.48 18.54 5.27
CA ILE A 351 5.53 18.46 4.13
C ILE A 351 6.25 18.71 2.80
N LYS A 352 7.10 19.74 2.72
CA LYS A 352 7.85 20.09 1.50
C LYS A 352 8.83 18.97 1.12
N LEU A 353 9.52 18.35 2.08
CA LEU A 353 10.46 17.26 1.82
C LEU A 353 9.74 16.00 1.29
N ILE A 354 8.61 15.60 1.87
CA ILE A 354 7.80 14.46 1.39
C ILE A 354 7.30 14.75 -0.03
N ILE A 355 6.66 15.91 -0.24
CA ILE A 355 6.05 16.21 -1.54
C ILE A 355 7.09 16.47 -2.63
N ASN A 356 8.26 17.03 -2.32
CA ASN A 356 9.38 17.09 -3.26
C ASN A 356 9.89 15.70 -3.66
N LEU A 357 9.90 14.72 -2.73
CA LEU A 357 10.28 13.34 -3.03
C LEU A 357 9.24 12.66 -3.94
N CYS A 358 7.94 12.88 -3.71
CA CYS A 358 6.87 12.33 -4.55
C CYS A 358 6.66 13.05 -5.89
N LEU A 359 7.09 14.31 -6.02
CA LEU A 359 6.99 15.10 -7.25
C LEU A 359 8.28 15.13 -8.09
N ALA A 360 9.36 14.48 -7.63
CA ALA A 360 10.66 14.48 -8.29
C ALA A 360 10.57 14.04 -9.76
N ASP A 361 11.31 14.73 -10.63
CA ASP A 361 11.39 14.39 -12.05
C ASP A 361 12.12 13.05 -12.27
N GLY A 362 11.67 12.28 -13.26
CA GLY A 362 12.23 10.97 -13.59
C GLY A 362 12.00 10.61 -15.06
N PHE A 363 12.28 9.35 -15.40
CA PHE A 363 12.06 8.81 -16.77
C PHE A 363 10.62 8.34 -17.02
N ASP A 364 9.76 8.34 -15.99
CA ASP A 364 8.36 7.98 -16.11
C ASP A 364 7.57 9.07 -16.85
N MET A 365 6.63 8.65 -17.70
CA MET A 365 5.73 9.53 -18.45
C MET A 365 4.33 9.61 -17.84
N PHE A 366 4.02 8.81 -16.82
CA PHE A 366 2.72 8.82 -16.15
C PHE A 366 2.69 9.85 -14.99
N PRO A 367 1.50 10.39 -14.66
CA PRO A 367 1.35 11.30 -13.52
C PRO A 367 1.27 10.55 -12.18
N SER A 368 1.13 9.23 -12.20
CA SER A 368 1.24 8.35 -11.04
C SER A 368 2.61 8.42 -10.37
N LEU A 369 2.71 7.88 -9.15
CA LEU A 369 3.98 7.63 -8.49
C LEU A 369 4.44 6.22 -8.87
N LEU A 370 5.68 6.11 -9.36
CA LEU A 370 6.35 4.84 -9.65
C LEU A 370 6.93 4.25 -8.35
N VAL A 371 6.61 3.00 -8.05
CA VAL A 371 7.07 2.31 -6.83
C VAL A 371 7.51 0.87 -7.07
N THR A 372 8.28 0.34 -6.12
CA THR A 372 8.62 -1.09 -6.05
C THR A 372 7.44 -1.92 -5.51
N ASP A 373 7.51 -3.24 -5.70
CA ASP A 373 6.63 -4.17 -5.01
C ASP A 373 6.81 -4.03 -3.48
N GLY A 374 5.76 -4.30 -2.71
CA GLY A 374 5.79 -4.19 -1.24
C GLY A 374 5.60 -2.76 -0.65
N SER A 375 5.50 -1.72 -1.47
CA SER A 375 5.70 -0.31 -1.03
C SER A 375 4.58 0.33 -0.18
N CYS A 376 3.58 -0.42 0.28
CA CYS A 376 2.39 0.07 0.96
C CYS A 376 1.93 -0.85 2.11
N MET A 377 0.64 -0.87 2.50
CA MET A 377 0.12 -1.80 3.52
C MET A 377 0.49 -3.25 3.19
N ILE A 378 0.47 -3.59 1.90
CA ILE A 378 0.99 -4.84 1.36
C ILE A 378 2.51 -4.78 1.36
N ASP A 379 3.15 -5.08 2.50
CA ASP A 379 4.61 -5.01 2.72
C ASP A 379 5.44 -6.16 2.09
N ARG A 380 4.87 -6.91 1.14
CA ARG A 380 5.48 -8.10 0.51
C ARG A 380 5.20 -8.17 -0.98
N ARG A 381 6.05 -8.88 -1.72
CA ARG A 381 5.92 -9.07 -3.17
C ARG A 381 4.58 -9.71 -3.53
N MET A 382 3.72 -8.95 -4.19
CA MET A 382 2.34 -9.30 -4.57
C MET A 382 1.98 -8.89 -6.00
N GLY A 383 2.94 -8.40 -6.79
CA GLY A 383 2.72 -7.89 -8.15
C GLY A 383 2.26 -6.43 -8.16
N ILE A 384 2.56 -5.67 -7.10
CA ILE A 384 2.10 -4.28 -6.92
C ILE A 384 3.21 -3.25 -7.21
N HIS A 385 4.30 -3.65 -7.84
CA HIS A 385 5.28 -2.73 -8.44
C HIS A 385 4.67 -1.94 -9.60
N GLY A 386 5.24 -0.80 -9.97
CA GLY A 386 4.67 0.08 -10.99
C GLY A 386 3.81 1.16 -10.35
N HIS A 387 2.49 1.11 -10.59
CA HIS A 387 1.56 2.18 -10.20
C HIS A 387 0.34 1.62 -9.45
N PRO A 388 0.51 1.02 -8.27
CA PRO A 388 -0.58 0.43 -7.51
C PRO A 388 -1.55 1.51 -7.03
N LEU A 389 -2.85 1.27 -7.22
CA LEU A 389 -3.94 2.20 -6.90
C LEU A 389 -3.89 2.71 -5.45
N GLU A 390 -3.49 1.86 -4.50
CA GLU A 390 -3.33 2.23 -3.10
C GLU A 390 -2.41 3.45 -2.93
N ILE A 391 -1.22 3.41 -3.53
CA ILE A 391 -0.29 4.53 -3.53
C ILE A 391 -0.87 5.72 -4.31
N GLN A 392 -1.57 5.50 -5.42
CA GLN A 392 -2.11 6.62 -6.23
C GLN A 392 -3.22 7.38 -5.48
N SER A 393 -4.11 6.67 -4.78
CA SER A 393 -5.17 7.25 -3.96
C SER A 393 -4.63 7.97 -2.72
N LEU A 394 -3.66 7.36 -2.02
CA LEU A 394 -2.99 8.01 -0.89
C LEU A 394 -2.16 9.23 -1.34
N PHE A 395 -1.51 9.17 -2.50
CA PHE A 395 -0.73 10.28 -3.05
C PHE A 395 -1.61 11.45 -3.45
N TYR A 396 -2.74 11.20 -4.11
CA TYR A 396 -3.74 12.23 -4.41
C TYR A 396 -4.29 12.88 -3.13
N SER A 397 -4.62 12.07 -2.12
CA SER A 397 -5.08 12.55 -0.82
C SER A 397 -4.03 13.43 -0.13
N ALA A 398 -2.78 12.97 -0.03
CA ALA A 398 -1.67 13.73 0.53
C ALA A 398 -1.35 15.02 -0.25
N LEU A 399 -1.52 15.03 -1.58
CA LEU A 399 -1.40 16.25 -2.40
C LEU A 399 -2.52 17.26 -2.08
N ARG A 400 -3.78 16.82 -1.92
CA ARG A 400 -4.89 17.70 -1.50
C ARG A 400 -4.64 18.27 -0.10
N CYS A 401 -4.25 17.42 0.86
CA CYS A 401 -3.87 17.83 2.21
C CYS A 401 -2.73 18.86 2.21
N SER A 402 -1.68 18.62 1.40
CA SER A 402 -0.53 19.53 1.29
C SER A 402 -0.92 20.87 0.67
N ARG A 403 -1.84 20.89 -0.30
CA ARG A 403 -2.36 22.13 -0.89
C ARG A 403 -3.13 22.98 0.14
N GLU A 404 -3.87 22.34 1.05
CA GLU A 404 -4.60 23.01 2.12
C GLU A 404 -3.66 23.56 3.21
N MET A 405 -2.62 22.79 3.60
CA MET A 405 -1.76 23.11 4.74
C MET A 405 -0.50 23.94 4.41
N LEU A 406 -0.04 24.02 3.15
CA LEU A 406 1.20 24.73 2.82
C LEU A 406 1.04 26.26 2.78
N THR A 407 1.76 26.97 3.65
CA THR A 407 1.80 28.43 3.66
C THR A 407 2.34 28.97 2.32
N VAL A 408 1.57 29.80 1.62
CA VAL A 408 1.94 30.33 0.29
C VAL A 408 2.89 31.54 0.42
N ASN A 409 4.16 31.33 0.07
CA ASN A 409 5.21 32.36 0.00
C ASN A 409 6.11 32.12 -1.21
N ASP A 410 7.08 33.00 -1.49
CA ASP A 410 7.90 32.89 -2.70
C ASP A 410 8.74 31.60 -2.81
N GLY A 411 9.05 30.96 -1.69
CA GLY A 411 9.68 29.63 -1.66
C GLY A 411 8.72 28.47 -1.97
N SER A 412 7.42 28.60 -1.62
CA SER A 412 6.42 27.52 -1.81
C SER A 412 5.53 27.69 -3.04
N LYS A 413 5.38 28.89 -3.62
CA LYS A 413 4.53 29.17 -4.80
C LYS A 413 4.78 28.20 -5.98
N ASN A 414 6.03 27.82 -6.23
CA ASN A 414 6.37 26.87 -7.28
C ASN A 414 5.94 25.43 -6.94
N LEU A 415 6.08 25.02 -5.67
CA LEU A 415 5.63 23.70 -5.21
C LEU A 415 4.10 23.58 -5.24
N VAL A 416 3.37 24.61 -4.79
CA VAL A 416 1.90 24.64 -4.85
C VAL A 416 1.40 24.57 -6.31
N ARG A 417 2.10 25.22 -7.26
CA ARG A 417 1.81 25.07 -8.69
C ARG A 417 2.06 23.64 -9.19
N ALA A 418 3.14 22.99 -8.75
CA ALA A 418 3.46 21.60 -9.11
C ALA A 418 2.41 20.63 -8.53
N ILE A 419 1.98 20.83 -7.28
CA ILE A 419 0.89 20.09 -6.64
C ILE A 419 -0.41 20.21 -7.46
N ASN A 420 -0.83 21.42 -7.83
CA ASN A 420 -2.05 21.64 -8.63
C ASN A 420 -1.97 20.96 -10.02
N ASN A 421 -0.83 21.09 -10.70
CA ASN A 421 -0.61 20.42 -11.98
C ASN A 421 -0.68 18.88 -11.85
N ARG A 422 -0.04 18.31 -10.82
CA ARG A 422 -0.05 16.86 -10.54
C ARG A 422 -1.44 16.37 -10.17
N LEU A 423 -2.16 17.08 -9.29
CA LEU A 423 -3.55 16.78 -8.91
C LEU A 423 -4.46 16.74 -10.15
N SER A 424 -4.37 17.72 -11.04
CA SER A 424 -5.21 17.75 -12.26
C SER A 424 -4.82 16.65 -13.26
N ALA A 425 -3.54 16.29 -13.37
CA ALA A 425 -3.10 15.19 -14.24
C ALA A 425 -3.47 13.80 -13.69
N LEU A 426 -3.24 13.57 -12.39
CA LEU A 426 -3.49 12.29 -11.72
C LEU A 426 -4.99 11.99 -11.64
N SER A 427 -5.82 12.96 -11.28
CA SER A 427 -7.28 12.79 -11.26
C SER A 427 -7.84 12.34 -12.62
N PHE A 428 -7.39 12.96 -13.72
CA PHE A 428 -7.78 12.53 -15.07
C PHE A 428 -7.27 11.12 -15.40
N HIS A 429 -6.01 10.82 -15.09
CA HIS A 429 -5.39 9.53 -15.42
C HIS A 429 -6.08 8.36 -14.69
N ILE A 430 -6.38 8.50 -13.40
CA ILE A 430 -7.10 7.48 -12.63
C ILE A 430 -8.57 7.37 -13.10
N ARG A 431 -9.30 8.49 -13.22
CA ARG A 431 -10.72 8.49 -13.60
C ARG A 431 -10.99 7.88 -14.99
N GLU A 432 -10.07 8.02 -15.94
CA GLU A 432 -10.21 7.49 -17.31
C GLU A 432 -9.62 6.08 -17.49
N TYR A 433 -8.40 5.82 -16.99
CA TYR A 433 -7.64 4.61 -17.37
C TYR A 433 -7.62 3.50 -16.31
N TYR A 434 -7.94 3.80 -15.05
CA TYR A 434 -8.07 2.78 -14.01
C TYR A 434 -9.51 2.31 -13.84
N TRP A 435 -10.49 3.06 -14.32
CA TRP A 435 -11.90 2.71 -14.18
C TRP A 435 -12.27 1.48 -15.01
N VAL A 436 -12.97 0.52 -14.39
CA VAL A 436 -13.64 -0.59 -15.06
C VAL A 436 -15.08 -0.74 -14.56
N ASP A 437 -15.98 -0.87 -15.53
CA ASP A 437 -17.36 -1.31 -15.39
C ASP A 437 -17.67 -2.25 -16.57
N MET A 438 -18.88 -2.82 -16.62
CA MET A 438 -19.31 -3.71 -17.71
C MET A 438 -19.10 -3.10 -19.11
N LYS A 439 -19.23 -1.77 -19.27
CA LYS A 439 -19.07 -1.09 -20.56
C LYS A 439 -17.59 -0.88 -20.90
N LYS A 440 -16.76 -0.50 -19.92
CA LYS A 440 -15.31 -0.31 -20.11
C LYS A 440 -14.58 -1.65 -20.30
N ILE A 441 -15.04 -2.73 -19.68
CA ILE A 441 -14.55 -4.10 -19.95
C ILE A 441 -14.88 -4.52 -21.39
N ASN A 442 -16.11 -4.24 -21.87
CA ASN A 442 -16.48 -4.44 -23.27
C ASN A 442 -15.72 -3.54 -24.26
N GLU A 443 -15.23 -2.37 -23.83
CA GLU A 443 -14.32 -1.51 -24.60
C GLU A 443 -12.94 -2.17 -24.75
N ILE A 444 -12.32 -2.58 -23.63
CA ILE A 444 -10.99 -3.21 -23.57
C ILE A 444 -10.98 -4.56 -24.30
N TYR A 445 -12.03 -5.37 -24.17
CA TYR A 445 -12.20 -6.64 -24.89
C TYR A 445 -12.23 -6.48 -26.42
N ARG A 446 -12.44 -5.24 -26.90
CA ARG A 446 -12.51 -4.89 -28.32
C ARG A 446 -11.35 -3.99 -28.77
N TYR A 447 -10.34 -3.79 -27.94
CA TYR A 447 -9.15 -3.04 -28.30
C TYR A 447 -8.40 -3.69 -29.46
N LYS A 448 -7.82 -2.83 -30.30
CA LYS A 448 -6.77 -3.22 -31.24
C LYS A 448 -5.43 -3.08 -30.54
N THR A 449 -4.48 -3.91 -30.93
CA THR A 449 -3.09 -3.86 -30.44
C THR A 449 -2.21 -3.10 -31.43
N GLU A 450 -1.01 -2.72 -30.99
CA GLU A 450 0.01 -2.02 -31.77
C GLU A 450 -0.45 -0.64 -32.32
N GLU A 451 -1.35 0.05 -31.60
CA GLU A 451 -1.88 1.38 -31.98
C GLU A 451 -0.86 2.52 -31.81
N TYR A 452 -0.03 2.76 -32.83
CA TYR A 452 0.94 3.87 -32.82
C TYR A 452 0.34 5.21 -33.30
N SER A 453 -0.38 5.93 -32.43
CA SER A 453 -0.82 7.32 -32.71
C SER A 453 -1.17 8.14 -31.45
N LEU A 454 -1.32 9.47 -31.60
CA LEU A 454 -1.78 10.35 -30.51
C LEU A 454 -3.30 10.25 -30.25
N ASP A 455 -4.08 9.81 -31.24
CA ASP A 455 -5.52 9.55 -31.14
C ASP A 455 -5.81 8.05 -30.83
N ALA A 456 -4.82 7.30 -30.34
CA ALA A 456 -4.97 5.88 -29.99
C ALA A 456 -6.01 5.67 -28.88
N THR A 457 -6.77 4.59 -28.99
CA THR A 457 -7.72 4.12 -27.97
C THR A 457 -6.97 3.28 -26.95
N ASN A 458 -6.20 2.30 -27.42
CA ASN A 458 -5.42 1.39 -26.59
C ASN A 458 -4.04 1.99 -26.25
N LYS A 459 -4.04 3.11 -25.51
CA LYS A 459 -2.84 3.93 -25.25
C LYS A 459 -1.69 3.23 -24.51
N PHE A 460 -1.99 2.10 -23.88
CA PHE A 460 -1.04 1.30 -23.10
C PHE A 460 -0.66 -0.02 -23.81
N ASN A 461 -1.19 -0.28 -25.01
CA ASN A 461 -1.08 -1.56 -25.73
C ASN A 461 -1.47 -2.79 -24.87
N ILE A 462 -2.62 -2.70 -24.20
CA ILE A 462 -3.20 -3.81 -23.44
C ILE A 462 -3.71 -4.86 -24.42
N TYR A 463 -3.26 -6.10 -24.26
CA TYR A 463 -3.77 -7.25 -25.00
C TYR A 463 -5.12 -7.68 -24.39
N PRO A 464 -6.23 -7.77 -25.15
CA PRO A 464 -7.55 -8.16 -24.62
C PRO A 464 -7.56 -9.47 -23.84
N GLU A 465 -6.65 -10.38 -24.18
CA GLU A 465 -6.40 -11.67 -23.52
C GLU A 465 -5.94 -11.54 -22.05
N GLN A 466 -5.60 -10.34 -21.58
CA GLN A 466 -5.31 -10.06 -20.17
C GLN A 466 -6.57 -9.90 -19.30
N ILE A 467 -7.75 -9.72 -19.89
CA ILE A 467 -9.01 -9.70 -19.11
C ILE A 467 -9.21 -11.11 -18.53
N PRO A 468 -9.13 -11.29 -17.20
CA PRO A 468 -9.14 -12.62 -16.63
C PRO A 468 -10.58 -13.17 -16.63
N LEU A 469 -10.72 -14.48 -16.87
CA LEU A 469 -12.03 -15.13 -16.99
C LEU A 469 -12.94 -14.86 -15.78
N TRP A 470 -12.39 -14.81 -14.56
CA TRP A 470 -13.15 -14.51 -13.35
C TRP A 470 -13.85 -13.15 -13.40
N LEU A 471 -13.26 -12.13 -14.05
CA LEU A 471 -13.84 -10.78 -14.09
C LEU A 471 -15.09 -10.72 -14.97
N MET A 472 -15.11 -11.53 -16.05
CA MET A 472 -16.23 -11.56 -17.00
C MET A 472 -17.55 -11.99 -16.32
N ASP A 473 -17.47 -12.97 -15.41
CA ASP A 473 -18.62 -13.42 -14.60
C ASP A 473 -18.80 -12.63 -13.29
N TRP A 474 -17.76 -11.95 -12.81
CA TRP A 474 -17.79 -11.29 -11.50
C TRP A 474 -18.25 -9.83 -11.53
N ILE A 475 -18.04 -9.08 -12.60
CA ILE A 475 -18.53 -7.69 -12.69
C ILE A 475 -20.07 -7.66 -12.76
N PRO A 476 -20.77 -6.86 -11.92
CA PRO A 476 -22.23 -6.71 -12.02
C PRO A 476 -22.63 -5.79 -13.18
N GLU A 477 -23.91 -5.81 -13.57
CA GLU A 477 -24.47 -4.87 -14.55
C GLU A 477 -24.46 -3.42 -14.04
N GLU A 478 -24.75 -3.22 -12.75
CA GLU A 478 -24.66 -1.94 -12.06
C GLU A 478 -23.54 -1.99 -11.00
N GLY A 479 -22.42 -1.35 -11.31
CA GLY A 479 -21.25 -1.26 -10.44
C GLY A 479 -19.97 -1.04 -11.26
N GLY A 480 -18.86 -0.85 -10.55
CA GLY A 480 -17.55 -0.67 -11.17
C GLY A 480 -16.50 -0.30 -10.12
N TYR A 481 -15.23 -0.33 -10.50
CA TYR A 481 -14.12 -0.05 -9.60
C TYR A 481 -12.90 0.50 -10.34
N LEU A 482 -11.92 0.98 -9.56
CA LEU A 482 -10.59 1.30 -10.06
C LEU A 482 -9.71 0.05 -9.93
N ILE A 483 -9.11 -0.40 -11.04
CA ILE A 483 -8.21 -1.57 -11.09
C ILE A 483 -6.98 -1.38 -10.19
N GLY A 484 -6.33 -2.49 -9.83
CA GLY A 484 -5.21 -2.50 -8.91
C GLY A 484 -3.95 -1.78 -9.42
N ASN A 485 -3.65 -1.87 -10.71
CA ASN A 485 -2.40 -1.37 -11.29
C ASN A 485 -2.54 -1.17 -12.82
N LEU A 486 -1.81 -0.21 -13.38
CA LEU A 486 -1.74 0.05 -14.82
C LEU A 486 -0.29 0.36 -15.22
N GLN A 487 0.24 -0.39 -16.18
CA GLN A 487 1.62 -0.30 -16.66
C GLN A 487 1.65 -0.44 -18.20
N PRO A 488 2.79 -0.12 -18.87
CA PRO A 488 2.95 -0.39 -20.30
C PRO A 488 2.71 -1.88 -20.61
N ALA A 489 1.78 -2.15 -21.52
CA ALA A 489 1.28 -3.47 -21.89
C ALA A 489 0.76 -4.35 -20.74
N HIS A 490 0.36 -3.78 -19.59
CA HIS A 490 -0.18 -4.57 -18.47
C HIS A 490 -1.26 -3.84 -17.65
N MET A 491 -2.37 -4.54 -17.37
CA MET A 491 -3.40 -4.16 -16.40
C MET A 491 -3.54 -5.23 -15.31
N ASP A 492 -3.51 -4.82 -14.04
CA ASP A 492 -3.86 -5.70 -12.92
C ASP A 492 -5.33 -5.48 -12.54
N PHE A 493 -6.19 -6.35 -13.08
CA PHE A 493 -7.63 -6.29 -12.87
C PHE A 493 -8.10 -6.62 -11.44
N ARG A 494 -7.22 -7.03 -10.51
CA ARG A 494 -7.63 -7.30 -9.11
C ARG A 494 -8.26 -6.06 -8.48
N PHE A 495 -9.33 -6.25 -7.73
CA PHE A 495 -9.92 -5.22 -6.87
C PHE A 495 -9.01 -5.04 -5.65
N PHE A 496 -8.58 -3.80 -5.33
CA PHE A 496 -7.85 -3.48 -4.11
C PHE A 496 -8.67 -2.50 -3.26
N THR A 497 -8.96 -2.90 -2.03
CA THR A 497 -9.96 -2.24 -1.19
C THR A 497 -9.50 -0.87 -0.72
N LEU A 498 -8.31 -0.78 -0.11
CA LEU A 498 -7.81 0.50 0.43
C LEU A 498 -7.72 1.58 -0.65
N GLY A 499 -7.21 1.24 -1.84
CA GLY A 499 -7.15 2.14 -2.99
C GLY A 499 -8.51 2.64 -3.47
N ASN A 500 -9.52 1.76 -3.54
CA ASN A 500 -10.88 2.13 -3.95
C ASN A 500 -11.58 2.96 -2.86
N LEU A 501 -11.46 2.62 -1.59
CA LEU A 501 -12.04 3.40 -0.49
C LEU A 501 -11.42 4.80 -0.37
N TRP A 502 -10.10 4.92 -0.51
CA TRP A 502 -9.44 6.23 -0.53
C TRP A 502 -9.77 7.05 -1.78
N SER A 503 -10.14 6.43 -2.90
CA SER A 503 -10.63 7.17 -4.06
C SER A 503 -11.99 7.83 -3.83
N ILE A 504 -12.84 7.24 -2.97
CA ILE A 504 -14.08 7.84 -2.48
C ILE A 504 -13.76 8.96 -1.48
N VAL A 505 -13.03 8.64 -0.39
CA VAL A 505 -12.76 9.58 0.73
C VAL A 505 -12.06 10.86 0.26
N SER A 506 -11.16 10.77 -0.73
CA SER A 506 -10.44 11.93 -1.30
C SER A 506 -11.14 12.62 -2.48
N SER A 507 -12.29 12.12 -2.95
CA SER A 507 -12.89 12.47 -4.25
C SER A 507 -11.90 12.39 -5.43
N LEU A 508 -11.13 11.30 -5.48
CA LEU A 508 -10.31 10.96 -6.66
C LEU A 508 -11.17 10.32 -7.75
N GLY A 509 -12.13 9.46 -7.40
CA GLY A 509 -13.19 9.03 -8.33
C GLY A 509 -14.24 10.13 -8.49
N THR A 510 -14.96 10.16 -9.62
CA THR A 510 -16.14 11.04 -9.77
C THR A 510 -17.27 10.58 -8.83
N PRO A 511 -18.25 11.45 -8.49
CA PRO A 511 -19.38 11.05 -7.65
C PRO A 511 -20.08 9.77 -8.14
N LYS A 512 -20.25 9.62 -9.45
CA LYS A 512 -20.80 8.40 -10.07
C LYS A 512 -19.92 7.17 -9.86
N GLN A 513 -18.61 7.28 -10.07
CA GLN A 513 -17.67 6.18 -9.83
C GLN A 513 -17.68 5.76 -8.36
N ASN A 514 -17.75 6.73 -7.45
CA ASN A 514 -17.78 6.49 -6.00
C ASN A 514 -19.06 5.75 -5.55
N VAL A 515 -20.22 6.09 -6.12
CA VAL A 515 -21.46 5.29 -5.94
C VAL A 515 -21.27 3.88 -6.50
N SER A 516 -20.79 3.74 -7.73
CA SER A 516 -20.61 2.44 -8.39
C SER A 516 -19.62 1.50 -7.67
N ILE A 517 -18.63 2.03 -6.94
CA ILE A 517 -17.75 1.25 -6.06
C ILE A 517 -18.52 0.67 -4.86
N LEU A 518 -19.36 1.46 -4.19
CA LEU A 518 -20.16 0.93 -3.07
C LEU A 518 -21.24 -0.05 -3.55
N ASN A 519 -21.86 0.21 -4.71
CA ASN A 519 -22.80 -0.73 -5.33
C ASN A 519 -22.10 -2.06 -5.69
N LEU A 520 -20.84 -2.05 -6.14
CA LEU A 520 -20.06 -3.27 -6.34
C LEU A 520 -19.80 -4.01 -5.03
N ILE A 521 -19.40 -3.31 -3.96
CA ILE A 521 -19.16 -3.92 -2.64
C ILE A 521 -20.44 -4.53 -2.06
N GLU A 522 -21.59 -3.90 -2.29
CA GLU A 522 -22.90 -4.43 -1.92
C GLU A 522 -23.30 -5.65 -2.77
N ALA A 523 -23.17 -5.58 -4.09
CA ALA A 523 -23.51 -6.67 -5.02
C ALA A 523 -22.55 -7.87 -4.94
N LYS A 524 -21.35 -7.69 -4.38
CA LYS A 524 -20.32 -8.73 -4.20
C LYS A 524 -19.93 -8.88 -2.72
N TRP A 525 -20.87 -8.63 -1.82
CA TRP A 525 -20.67 -8.66 -0.37
C TRP A 525 -20.01 -9.96 0.14
N ASP A 526 -20.43 -11.12 -0.37
CA ASP A 526 -19.91 -12.41 0.12
C ASP A 526 -18.45 -12.69 -0.30
N ASP A 527 -17.97 -12.07 -1.39
CA ASP A 527 -16.58 -12.15 -1.85
C ASP A 527 -15.70 -11.07 -1.20
N LEU A 528 -16.21 -9.84 -1.03
CA LEU A 528 -15.43 -8.68 -0.57
C LEU A 528 -15.50 -8.43 0.96
N ILE A 529 -16.56 -8.91 1.62
CA ILE A 529 -16.78 -8.83 3.07
C ILE A 529 -16.85 -10.25 3.68
N GLY A 530 -17.65 -11.15 3.10
CA GLY A 530 -17.83 -12.51 3.60
C GLY A 530 -18.26 -12.55 5.08
N ASN A 531 -17.49 -13.28 5.90
CA ASN A 531 -17.70 -13.42 7.35
C ASN A 531 -16.80 -12.49 8.20
N MET A 532 -15.99 -11.64 7.57
CA MET A 532 -15.13 -10.67 8.27
C MET A 532 -14.71 -9.52 7.31
N PRO A 533 -15.20 -8.28 7.53
CA PRO A 533 -14.77 -7.13 6.75
C PRO A 533 -13.26 -6.85 6.94
N LEU A 534 -12.52 -6.39 5.94
CA LEU A 534 -12.78 -6.45 4.49
C LEU A 534 -11.66 -7.24 3.80
N LYS A 535 -11.90 -7.79 2.61
CA LYS A 535 -10.79 -8.28 1.79
C LYS A 535 -9.82 -7.15 1.49
N ILE A 536 -8.52 -7.43 1.54
CA ILE A 536 -7.49 -6.47 1.14
C ILE A 536 -7.41 -6.35 -0.39
N CYS A 537 -7.48 -7.50 -1.08
CA CYS A 537 -7.67 -7.58 -2.53
C CYS A 537 -8.59 -8.76 -2.91
N TYR A 538 -9.14 -8.73 -4.12
CA TYR A 538 -9.90 -9.83 -4.70
C TYR A 538 -9.63 -9.99 -6.22
N PRO A 539 -9.54 -11.22 -6.75
CA PRO A 539 -9.40 -12.49 -6.03
C PRO A 539 -7.99 -12.66 -5.44
N ALA A 540 -7.76 -13.78 -4.75
CA ALA A 540 -6.39 -14.25 -4.48
C ALA A 540 -5.74 -14.79 -5.77
N VAL A 541 -4.42 -14.64 -5.89
CA VAL A 541 -3.63 -15.36 -6.90
C VAL A 541 -3.36 -16.79 -6.43
N GLU A 542 -3.42 -17.74 -7.35
CA GLU A 542 -3.35 -19.18 -7.04
C GLU A 542 -2.33 -19.93 -7.91
N ASN A 543 -2.04 -21.17 -7.53
CA ASN A 543 -1.28 -22.13 -8.33
C ASN A 543 0.04 -21.58 -8.91
N GLU A 544 0.17 -21.46 -10.22
CA GLU A 544 1.39 -20.98 -10.87
C GLU A 544 1.51 -19.44 -10.84
N GLU A 545 0.39 -18.71 -10.88
CA GLU A 545 0.38 -17.25 -10.72
C GLU A 545 0.93 -16.87 -9.35
N TRP A 546 0.52 -17.58 -8.28
CA TRP A 546 1.08 -17.41 -6.94
C TRP A 546 2.61 -17.62 -6.92
N ARG A 547 3.12 -18.66 -7.60
CA ARG A 547 4.57 -18.93 -7.67
C ARG A 547 5.31 -17.79 -8.37
N ILE A 548 4.83 -17.36 -9.53
CA ILE A 548 5.46 -16.34 -10.38
C ILE A 548 5.40 -14.95 -9.71
N ILE A 549 4.19 -14.53 -9.30
CA ILE A 549 3.91 -13.19 -8.78
C ILE A 549 4.53 -12.98 -7.41
N THR A 550 4.30 -13.90 -6.45
CA THR A 550 4.82 -13.72 -5.08
C THR A 550 6.26 -14.20 -4.92
N GLY A 551 6.73 -15.09 -5.80
CA GLY A 551 7.98 -15.83 -5.59
C GLY A 551 7.79 -17.07 -4.71
N SER A 552 6.58 -17.62 -4.67
CA SER A 552 6.17 -18.72 -3.77
C SER A 552 6.20 -18.34 -2.27
N ASP A 553 5.75 -17.13 -1.93
CA ASP A 553 5.78 -16.60 -0.55
C ASP A 553 4.82 -17.37 0.40
N PRO A 554 5.34 -18.06 1.43
CA PRO A 554 4.53 -18.91 2.30
C PRO A 554 3.62 -18.17 3.29
N LYS A 555 3.76 -16.84 3.48
CA LYS A 555 2.78 -16.02 4.24
C LYS A 555 1.58 -15.65 3.35
N ASN A 556 1.83 -15.46 2.05
CA ASN A 556 0.84 -15.06 1.03
C ASN A 556 0.29 -16.24 0.21
N THR A 557 0.03 -17.38 0.85
CA THR A 557 -0.74 -18.46 0.20
C THR A 557 -2.15 -18.00 -0.17
N SER A 558 -2.79 -18.64 -1.15
CA SER A 558 -4.12 -18.25 -1.65
C SER A 558 -5.15 -18.09 -0.52
N TRP A 559 -5.81 -16.93 -0.48
CA TRP A 559 -6.76 -16.49 0.55
C TRP A 559 -6.15 -16.37 1.96
N SER A 560 -4.90 -15.89 2.06
CA SER A 560 -4.17 -15.61 3.30
C SER A 560 -3.37 -14.32 3.21
N TYR A 561 -3.32 -13.57 4.31
CA TYR A 561 -2.53 -12.34 4.48
C TYR A 561 -2.84 -11.31 3.38
N HIS A 562 -1.85 -10.82 2.61
CA HIS A 562 -2.11 -9.89 1.51
C HIS A 562 -2.80 -10.56 0.31
N ASN A 563 -2.67 -11.87 0.16
CA ASN A 563 -3.22 -12.61 -0.97
C ASN A 563 -4.68 -13.02 -0.74
N GLY A 564 -5.58 -12.03 -0.68
CA GLY A 564 -7.02 -12.25 -0.45
C GLY A 564 -7.40 -12.61 0.99
N GLY A 565 -6.57 -12.23 1.98
CA GLY A 565 -6.97 -12.24 3.39
C GLY A 565 -8.04 -11.18 3.69
N SER A 566 -8.81 -11.40 4.75
CA SER A 566 -9.75 -10.43 5.34
C SER A 566 -9.07 -9.68 6.50
N TRP A 567 -9.13 -8.35 6.49
CA TRP A 567 -8.42 -7.46 7.39
C TRP A 567 -9.38 -6.52 8.12
N PRO A 568 -9.59 -6.69 9.44
CA PRO A 568 -10.47 -5.83 10.22
C PRO A 568 -10.02 -4.36 10.27
N SER A 569 -8.72 -4.10 10.12
CA SER A 569 -8.14 -2.76 10.07
C SER A 569 -8.54 -1.93 8.85
N LEU A 570 -9.27 -2.52 7.88
CA LEU A 570 -9.89 -1.82 6.74
C LEU A 570 -11.30 -1.25 7.05
N LEU A 571 -11.86 -1.58 8.22
CA LEU A 571 -13.25 -1.27 8.57
C LEU A 571 -13.53 0.24 8.70
N TRP A 572 -12.56 1.04 9.18
CA TRP A 572 -12.74 2.48 9.39
C TRP A 572 -12.70 3.28 8.08
N GLN A 573 -11.85 2.89 7.13
CA GLN A 573 -11.81 3.43 5.78
C GLN A 573 -13.12 3.11 5.05
N PHE A 574 -13.69 1.92 5.27
CA PHE A 574 -14.98 1.53 4.72
C PHE A 574 -16.12 2.35 5.33
N THR A 575 -16.16 2.48 6.66
CA THR A 575 -17.09 3.36 7.37
C THR A 575 -17.03 4.78 6.80
N LEU A 576 -15.84 5.37 6.68
CA LEU A 576 -15.67 6.75 6.21
C LEU A 576 -16.12 6.94 4.75
N ALA A 577 -15.81 5.98 3.86
CA ALA A 577 -16.28 5.99 2.47
C ALA A 577 -17.80 5.83 2.37
N CYS A 578 -18.40 4.93 3.16
CA CYS A 578 -19.84 4.76 3.26
C CYS A 578 -20.55 6.02 3.76
N MET A 579 -20.02 6.67 4.80
CA MET A 579 -20.56 7.90 5.35
C MET A 579 -20.52 9.05 4.35
N LYS A 580 -19.42 9.23 3.61
CA LYS A 580 -19.34 10.24 2.53
C LYS A 580 -20.48 10.09 1.51
N MET A 581 -20.85 8.85 1.19
CA MET A 581 -21.85 8.54 0.17
C MET A 581 -23.27 8.33 0.75
N GLY A 582 -23.50 8.66 2.03
CA GLY A 582 -24.78 8.46 2.72
C GLY A 582 -25.17 7.00 2.99
N ARG A 583 -24.30 6.03 2.68
CA ARG A 583 -24.51 4.58 2.84
C ARG A 583 -24.15 4.08 4.24
N ILE A 584 -24.66 4.77 5.27
CA ILE A 584 -24.40 4.45 6.69
C ILE A 584 -24.90 3.03 7.03
N ASP A 585 -25.93 2.55 6.33
CA ASP A 585 -26.46 1.19 6.39
C ASP A 585 -25.38 0.12 6.13
N LEU A 586 -24.52 0.32 5.14
CA LEU A 586 -23.44 -0.61 4.81
C LEU A 586 -22.35 -0.60 5.88
N ALA A 587 -22.02 0.57 6.42
CA ALA A 587 -21.05 0.70 7.52
C ALA A 587 -21.54 -0.02 8.78
N GLN A 588 -22.79 0.21 9.19
CA GLN A 588 -23.41 -0.47 10.33
C GLN A 588 -23.48 -1.99 10.12
N LYS A 589 -23.84 -2.45 8.92
CA LYS A 589 -23.87 -3.88 8.54
C LYS A 589 -22.50 -4.54 8.64
N ALA A 590 -21.42 -3.84 8.26
CA ALA A 590 -20.05 -4.36 8.38
C ALA A 590 -19.56 -4.37 9.85
N VAL A 591 -19.80 -3.30 10.61
CA VAL A 591 -19.43 -3.23 12.04
C VAL A 591 -20.13 -4.32 12.84
N ALA A 592 -21.45 -4.47 12.68
CA ALA A 592 -22.24 -5.53 13.33
C ALA A 592 -21.96 -6.95 12.81
N LEU A 593 -21.12 -7.11 11.77
CA LEU A 593 -20.58 -8.39 11.36
C LEU A 593 -19.25 -8.69 12.07
N ALA A 594 -18.34 -7.72 12.16
CA ALA A 594 -17.08 -7.85 12.88
C ALA A 594 -17.27 -8.04 14.39
N GLU A 595 -18.19 -7.27 14.98
CA GLU A 595 -18.54 -7.27 16.42
C GLU A 595 -18.89 -8.66 16.97
N LYS A 596 -19.54 -9.50 16.16
CA LYS A 596 -19.91 -10.89 16.49
C LYS A 596 -18.71 -11.81 16.75
N ARG A 597 -17.50 -11.41 16.35
CA ARG A 597 -16.32 -12.28 16.30
C ARG A 597 -15.07 -11.70 16.92
N LEU A 598 -14.77 -10.41 16.71
CA LEU A 598 -13.47 -9.84 17.08
C LEU A 598 -13.09 -10.08 18.55
N LEU A 599 -14.05 -9.93 19.47
CA LEU A 599 -13.82 -10.21 20.90
C LEU A 599 -13.53 -11.70 21.18
N ALA A 600 -14.34 -12.61 20.61
CA ALA A 600 -14.23 -14.05 20.83
C ALA A 600 -12.97 -14.66 20.18
N ASP A 601 -12.61 -14.18 18.99
CA ASP A 601 -11.41 -14.58 18.25
C ASP A 601 -10.14 -13.85 18.76
N ARG A 602 -10.26 -12.95 19.76
CA ARG A 602 -9.18 -12.18 20.43
C ARG A 602 -8.42 -11.20 19.52
N TRP A 603 -9.17 -10.38 18.81
CA TRP A 603 -8.71 -9.26 17.99
C TRP A 603 -7.57 -9.58 17.01
N PRO A 604 -7.76 -10.53 16.07
CA PRO A 604 -6.68 -10.92 15.16
C PRO A 604 -6.25 -9.83 14.18
N GLU A 605 -4.97 -9.88 13.80
CA GLU A 605 -4.36 -9.09 12.72
C GLU A 605 -5.12 -9.27 11.38
N TYR A 606 -5.36 -10.54 10.98
CA TYR A 606 -6.08 -10.90 9.76
C TYR A 606 -6.80 -12.26 9.85
N TYR A 607 -7.62 -12.55 8.84
CA TYR A 607 -8.45 -13.74 8.68
C TYR A 607 -8.30 -14.38 7.28
N ASP A 608 -8.35 -15.70 7.23
CA ASP A 608 -8.09 -16.53 6.03
C ASP A 608 -9.34 -17.15 5.43
N THR A 609 -9.15 -17.78 4.26
CA THR A 609 -10.14 -18.39 3.35
C THR A 609 -10.95 -17.35 2.56
N ARG A 610 -11.52 -17.78 1.42
CA ARG A 610 -12.27 -16.92 0.49
C ARG A 610 -13.31 -16.04 1.19
N THR A 611 -13.97 -16.53 2.24
CA THR A 611 -15.01 -15.81 2.98
C THR A 611 -14.58 -15.36 4.39
N GLY A 612 -13.27 -15.31 4.71
CA GLY A 612 -12.78 -14.80 6.00
C GLY A 612 -13.17 -15.66 7.22
N LYS A 613 -13.39 -16.96 7.01
CA LYS A 613 -13.94 -17.86 8.04
C LYS A 613 -12.97 -18.16 9.18
N TYR A 614 -11.67 -18.34 8.90
CA TYR A 614 -10.69 -18.76 9.90
C TYR A 614 -9.80 -17.59 10.32
N ILE A 615 -9.31 -17.60 11.57
CA ILE A 615 -8.24 -16.69 12.01
C ILE A 615 -7.01 -16.94 11.12
N GLY A 616 -6.29 -15.87 10.76
CA GLY A 616 -5.18 -15.95 9.82
C GLY A 616 -4.05 -16.86 10.30
N LYS A 617 -3.48 -17.64 9.38
CA LYS A 617 -2.50 -18.71 9.64
C LYS A 617 -1.23 -18.30 10.41
N GLN A 618 -0.87 -17.02 10.35
CA GLN A 618 0.23 -16.39 11.11
C GLN A 618 -0.23 -15.05 11.72
N SER A 619 -1.54 -14.92 11.96
CA SER A 619 -2.16 -13.72 12.53
C SER A 619 -1.80 -13.60 14.01
N ARG A 620 -1.27 -12.44 14.40
CA ARG A 620 -1.17 -12.09 15.82
C ARG A 620 -2.53 -11.80 16.42
N LEU A 621 -2.67 -12.02 17.71
CA LEU A 621 -3.83 -11.63 18.50
C LEU A 621 -3.58 -10.24 19.12
N PHE A 622 -4.65 -9.57 19.55
CA PHE A 622 -4.55 -8.24 20.14
C PHE A 622 -3.78 -7.24 19.26
N GLN A 623 -4.00 -7.31 17.94
CA GLN A 623 -3.39 -6.40 16.97
C GLN A 623 -4.09 -5.04 17.03
N THR A 624 -3.32 -3.99 17.28
CA THR A 624 -3.84 -2.68 17.68
C THR A 624 -4.67 -2.02 16.58
N TRP A 625 -4.29 -2.11 15.30
CA TRP A 625 -5.10 -1.54 14.21
C TRP A 625 -6.44 -2.24 13.95
N THR A 626 -6.62 -3.48 14.44
CA THR A 626 -7.90 -4.20 14.42
C THR A 626 -8.81 -3.65 15.52
N ILE A 627 -8.28 -3.44 16.72
CA ILE A 627 -8.97 -2.86 17.87
C ILE A 627 -9.36 -1.39 17.58
N ALA A 628 -8.38 -0.59 17.18
CA ALA A 628 -8.56 0.82 16.88
C ALA A 628 -9.41 1.07 15.63
N GLY A 629 -9.32 0.21 14.61
CA GLY A 629 -10.18 0.28 13.43
C GLY A 629 -11.66 0.05 13.78
N PHE A 630 -11.95 -0.93 14.64
CA PHE A 630 -13.30 -1.18 15.15
C PHE A 630 -13.84 0.00 15.99
N LEU A 631 -13.05 0.52 16.93
CA LEU A 631 -13.42 1.70 17.73
C LEU A 631 -13.69 2.93 16.85
N THR A 632 -12.76 3.25 15.95
CA THR A 632 -12.89 4.39 15.01
C THR A 632 -14.16 4.26 14.17
N SER A 633 -14.50 3.07 13.68
CA SER A 633 -15.76 2.85 12.94
C SER A 633 -17.01 3.15 13.75
N LYS A 634 -17.07 2.76 15.03
CA LYS A 634 -18.24 3.04 15.88
C LYS A 634 -18.35 4.53 16.20
N MET A 635 -17.25 5.15 16.61
CA MET A 635 -17.18 6.59 16.91
C MET A 635 -17.49 7.47 15.70
N LEU A 636 -17.08 7.08 14.49
CA LEU A 636 -17.46 7.78 13.26
C LEU A 636 -18.96 7.66 12.99
N ILE A 637 -19.55 6.46 13.07
CA ILE A 637 -21.00 6.26 12.87
C ILE A 637 -21.82 7.07 13.90
N GLU A 638 -21.33 7.20 15.12
CA GLU A 638 -21.94 7.96 16.21
C GLU A 638 -21.76 9.48 16.07
N ASN A 639 -20.70 9.94 15.37
CA ASN A 639 -20.43 11.36 15.15
C ASN A 639 -20.21 11.69 13.65
N PRO A 640 -21.30 11.83 12.86
CA PRO A 640 -21.24 12.21 11.45
C PRO A 640 -20.59 13.56 11.18
N GLU A 641 -20.66 14.50 12.12
CA GLU A 641 -20.03 15.82 11.97
C GLU A 641 -18.50 15.68 11.96
N MET A 642 -17.92 14.94 12.92
CA MET A 642 -16.48 14.65 12.94
C MET A 642 -16.02 13.86 11.71
N ALA A 643 -16.84 12.91 11.24
CA ALA A 643 -16.55 12.18 9.99
C ALA A 643 -16.51 13.11 8.76
N SER A 644 -17.35 14.15 8.73
CA SER A 644 -17.38 15.13 7.62
C SER A 644 -16.07 15.92 7.47
N LEU A 645 -15.31 16.09 8.56
CA LEU A 645 -14.03 16.81 8.57
C LEU A 645 -12.89 16.01 7.91
N LEU A 646 -13.01 14.68 7.91
CA LEU A 646 -11.99 13.73 7.42
C LEU A 646 -12.15 13.39 5.93
N ILE A 647 -13.29 13.71 5.32
CA ILE A 647 -13.58 13.49 3.90
C ILE A 647 -13.27 14.72 3.05
N TRP A 648 -13.30 14.55 1.74
CA TRP A 648 -13.14 15.61 0.76
C TRP A 648 -14.29 15.65 -0.24
N GLU A 649 -14.76 16.86 -0.58
CA GLU A 649 -15.68 17.09 -1.68
C GLU A 649 -14.99 17.24 -3.04
N GLU A 650 -15.80 17.19 -4.11
CA GLU A 650 -15.33 17.30 -5.49
C GLU A 650 -14.61 18.65 -5.71
N ASP A 651 -13.46 18.57 -6.38
CA ASP A 651 -12.59 19.73 -6.57
C ASP A 651 -12.90 20.43 -7.89
N TYR A 652 -13.88 21.33 -7.87
CA TYR A 652 -14.32 22.05 -9.07
C TYR A 652 -13.21 22.90 -9.68
N GLU A 653 -12.27 23.44 -8.90
CA GLU A 653 -11.13 24.21 -9.40
C GLU A 653 -10.18 23.34 -10.25
N LEU A 654 -9.86 22.11 -9.80
CA LEU A 654 -9.03 21.16 -10.55
C LEU A 654 -9.64 20.72 -11.89
N LEU A 655 -10.96 20.87 -12.07
CA LEU A 655 -11.64 20.65 -13.35
C LEU A 655 -11.39 21.79 -14.35
N GLU A 656 -11.12 23.01 -13.88
CA GLU A 656 -10.91 24.20 -14.71
C GLU A 656 -9.43 24.48 -14.98
N ILE A 657 -8.53 24.16 -14.05
CA ILE A 657 -7.06 24.33 -14.15
C ILE A 657 -6.42 23.25 -15.07
N CYS A 658 -7.07 22.91 -16.19
CA CYS A 658 -6.52 21.95 -17.14
C CYS A 658 -5.41 22.59 -18.00
N VAL A 659 -4.19 22.06 -17.90
CA VAL A 659 -3.01 22.54 -18.66
C VAL A 659 -3.26 22.58 -20.18
N CYS A 660 -4.11 21.69 -20.71
CA CYS A 660 -4.49 21.70 -22.14
C CYS A 660 -5.24 22.97 -22.58
N ALA A 661 -5.89 23.70 -21.66
CA ALA A 661 -6.53 24.98 -21.95
C ALA A 661 -5.52 26.14 -22.07
N LEU A 662 -4.34 26.01 -21.44
CA LEU A 662 -3.29 27.03 -21.46
C LEU A 662 -2.45 27.01 -22.76
N SER A 663 -2.43 25.88 -23.48
CA SER A 663 -1.70 25.75 -24.75
C SER A 663 -2.47 26.39 -25.92
N LYS A 664 -2.10 27.63 -26.29
CA LYS A 664 -2.59 28.29 -27.53
C LYS A 664 -2.19 27.58 -28.84
N SER A 665 -1.39 26.52 -28.77
CA SER A 665 -0.85 25.74 -29.91
C SER A 665 -1.79 24.65 -30.44
N GLY A 666 -2.98 25.04 -30.92
CA GLY A 666 -3.80 24.29 -31.88
C GLY A 666 -4.44 22.95 -31.46
N ARG A 667 -3.98 22.28 -30.40
CA ARG A 667 -4.44 20.94 -29.97
C ARG A 667 -5.80 20.96 -29.26
N LYS A 668 -6.86 21.27 -29.99
CA LYS A 668 -8.25 21.47 -29.51
C LYS A 668 -8.99 20.21 -28.98
N LYS A 669 -8.33 19.08 -28.73
CA LYS A 669 -8.93 17.85 -28.19
C LYS A 669 -8.39 17.49 -26.80
N CYS A 670 -8.89 18.17 -25.77
CA CYS A 670 -8.82 17.63 -24.41
C CYS A 670 -10.12 16.83 -24.15
N SER A 671 -10.02 15.54 -23.81
CA SER A 671 -11.21 14.69 -23.60
C SER A 671 -12.03 15.07 -22.35
N ARG A 672 -11.51 15.91 -21.45
CA ARG A 672 -12.19 16.41 -20.24
C ARG A 672 -13.52 17.12 -20.51
N GLY A 673 -13.80 17.54 -21.75
CA GLY A 673 -15.14 18.01 -22.14
C GLY A 673 -16.25 17.01 -21.82
N ALA A 674 -16.00 15.70 -21.97
CA ALA A 674 -16.92 14.63 -21.60
C ALA A 674 -16.91 14.30 -20.09
N ALA A 675 -15.86 14.68 -19.36
CA ALA A 675 -15.77 14.47 -17.91
C ALA A 675 -16.65 15.47 -17.13
N LYS A 676 -16.77 16.74 -17.58
CA LYS A 676 -17.64 17.73 -16.91
C LYS A 676 -19.12 17.30 -16.93
N SER A 677 -19.55 16.59 -17.98
CA SER A 677 -20.88 15.96 -18.09
C SER A 677 -21.07 14.64 -17.30
N GLN A 678 -20.06 14.15 -16.58
CA GLN A 678 -20.19 13.03 -15.63
C GLN A 678 -20.18 13.48 -14.15
N ILE A 679 -20.01 14.79 -13.93
CA ILE A 679 -19.91 15.42 -12.60
C ILE A 679 -21.10 16.37 -12.36
N LEU A 680 -21.67 16.93 -13.44
CA LEU A 680 -22.91 17.71 -13.42
C LEU A 680 -24.12 16.82 -13.81
N VAL A 681 -24.60 16.04 -12.84
CA VAL A 681 -25.88 15.31 -12.85
C VAL A 681 -26.52 15.45 -11.47
#